data_AF-A0A261UE99-F1
#
_entry.id   AF-A0A261UE99-F1
#
_cell.length_a   1.000
_cell.length_b   1.000
_cell.length_c   1.000
_cell.angle_alpha   90.00
_cell.angle_beta   90.00
_cell.angle_gamma   90.00
#
_symmetry.space_group_name_H-M   'P 1'
#
loop_
_entity.id
_entity.type
_entity.pdbx_description
1 polymer ?
#
loop_
_entity_poly.entity_id
_entity_poly.type
_entity_poly.pdbx_seq_one_letter_code
_entity_poly.pdbx_strand_id
1 'polypeptide(L)'
;MPATLTATAGAATEPPRPTDDPATAPPPSDHCLEPALTARPGRDSLLGARIAGARAILQDEAGDDDDVLLVAANDVHQKAVANPGNADAQAASLLLWRAEADAWAAANGAPSSLDEETRLQAYLDMWSMALDPPEPPVFHTRRDVARTYVLERARTGQSIAIATQPAPGPVPLDRLIDRFLETPEVRTRYYRQFADYVDTHLDHFSKLGAIGDALAAGIPSLRLEERPARMWHIASLTAYPAGAHLLPSGWVLTALGRSLGESYIAEMPDGEFLHIDAAGRMAKLPPDMVDRAGRLNATALLQSLGLRSPQPAGHGESSGKEYTVSYRPCDPILLRGHIVAQRRKAVLAAIEQWKADNYLPSRTESVLRVLIPFYGLHHNLKWDPGYRLQAGDVAWDAAALAITVAGIALTAGGGSAGVVAAQASMRTVASQGVKAMIKVGMQSIMRQFHVRVLMLGGARELADFVLPVFSAARLLKSAARVTPLAAQALKTATQNAGIALRAADARLLMNGIYEVLARTAPARRNFTANTIRHTLEAASRRPVPMRIYRSESGGLRRGTPQSAIGPDASIDDILVAIIRQTACGGSETGPVMCLTVNRVVPAQSARDRPDPCIYTIDTSTAPGQFRNIEDILLNEGPRLVQAGKIHGAMLEHAVMRTLERQEERIFYIGTRIPDAMVVGREHMAPDETRDTATGG
;
A
#
# COMPACT_ATOMS: atom_id res chain seq x y z
N MET A 1 -42.45 -56.33 13.39
CA MET A 1 -43.79 -55.83 13.01
C MET A 1 -43.62 -54.59 12.14
N PRO A 2 -43.75 -54.72 10.81
CA PRO A 2 -43.75 -53.58 9.89
C PRO A 2 -45.19 -53.14 9.58
N ALA A 3 -45.37 -51.84 9.39
CA ALA A 3 -46.65 -51.23 9.05
C ALA A 3 -46.82 -51.04 7.53
N THR A 4 -48.09 -51.10 7.17
CA THR A 4 -48.74 -51.27 5.87
C THR A 4 -48.57 -50.11 4.88
N LEU A 5 -48.57 -50.47 3.60
CA LEU A 5 -48.76 -49.64 2.41
C LEU A 5 -50.14 -48.99 2.36
N THR A 6 -50.20 -47.76 1.84
CA THR A 6 -51.35 -47.26 1.06
C THR A 6 -50.87 -46.41 -0.10
N ALA A 7 -51.32 -46.80 -1.30
CA ALA A 7 -51.13 -46.09 -2.55
C ALA A 7 -52.43 -45.39 -2.96
N THR A 8 -52.33 -44.22 -3.60
CA THR A 8 -53.37 -43.68 -4.48
C THR A 8 -52.73 -42.92 -5.64
N ALA A 9 -53.28 -43.19 -6.83
CA ALA A 9 -53.00 -42.64 -8.17
C ALA A 9 -53.00 -41.10 -8.19
N GLY A 10 -52.36 -40.37 -9.11
CA GLY A 10 -52.08 -40.63 -10.52
C GLY A 10 -52.81 -39.55 -11.33
N ALA A 11 -52.08 -38.52 -11.78
CA ALA A 11 -52.57 -37.56 -12.78
C ALA A 11 -51.36 -37.07 -13.59
N ALA A 12 -51.39 -37.36 -14.89
CA ALA A 12 -50.40 -36.98 -15.87
C ALA A 12 -50.52 -35.48 -16.19
N THR A 13 -49.40 -34.77 -16.20
CA THR A 13 -49.34 -33.36 -16.63
C THR A 13 -48.60 -33.27 -17.96
N GLU A 14 -49.33 -32.76 -18.94
CA GLU A 14 -48.92 -32.40 -20.30
C GLU A 14 -47.67 -31.49 -20.33
N PRO A 15 -46.78 -31.61 -21.34
CA PRO A 15 -45.71 -30.66 -21.56
C PRO A 15 -46.27 -29.35 -22.15
N PRO A 16 -45.80 -28.16 -21.71
CA PRO A 16 -46.30 -26.89 -22.21
C PRO A 16 -45.83 -26.62 -23.65
N ARG A 17 -46.77 -26.15 -24.48
CA ARG A 17 -46.52 -25.59 -25.82
C ARG A 17 -45.72 -24.27 -25.72
N PRO A 18 -44.87 -23.97 -26.71
CA PRO A 18 -44.21 -22.68 -26.81
C PRO A 18 -45.21 -21.64 -27.36
N THR A 19 -45.38 -20.54 -26.65
CA THR A 19 -46.05 -19.33 -27.17
C THR A 19 -44.98 -18.38 -27.68
N ASP A 20 -45.00 -18.16 -29.00
CA ASP A 20 -44.39 -17.02 -29.67
C ASP A 20 -45.14 -15.73 -29.27
N ASP A 21 -44.42 -14.75 -28.74
CA ASP A 21 -44.65 -13.33 -29.05
C ASP A 21 -43.40 -12.49 -28.69
N PRO A 22 -43.01 -11.50 -29.51
CA PRO A 22 -41.74 -10.80 -29.42
C PRO A 22 -41.82 -9.66 -28.40
N ALA A 23 -41.43 -9.93 -27.16
CA ALA A 23 -41.26 -8.90 -26.15
C ALA A 23 -39.96 -8.11 -26.39
N THR A 24 -40.16 -6.82 -26.65
CA THR A 24 -39.21 -5.71 -26.65
C THR A 24 -37.99 -5.96 -25.76
N ALA A 25 -36.81 -6.01 -26.38
CA ALA A 25 -35.55 -6.01 -25.64
C ALA A 25 -35.51 -4.75 -24.73
N PRO A 26 -35.16 -4.88 -23.45
CA PRO A 26 -34.91 -3.71 -22.62
C PRO A 26 -33.75 -2.90 -23.24
N PRO A 27 -33.80 -1.55 -23.21
CA PRO A 27 -32.69 -0.75 -23.70
C PRO A 27 -31.42 -1.15 -22.94
N PRO A 28 -30.24 -1.17 -23.62
CA PRO A 28 -28.99 -1.52 -22.96
C PRO A 28 -28.81 -0.58 -21.76
N SER A 29 -28.78 -1.17 -20.57
CA SER A 29 -28.51 -0.45 -19.33
C SER A 29 -27.14 0.20 -19.44
N ASP A 30 -27.16 1.53 -19.54
CA ASP A 30 -26.05 2.45 -19.67
C ASP A 30 -25.27 2.53 -18.34
N HIS A 31 -24.76 1.38 -17.87
CA HIS A 31 -23.88 1.29 -16.73
C HIS A 31 -22.48 1.70 -17.18
N CYS A 32 -22.27 3.01 -17.33
CA CYS A 32 -20.92 3.54 -17.15
C CYS A 32 -20.54 3.17 -15.72
N LEU A 33 -19.71 2.14 -15.56
CA LEU A 33 -19.09 1.76 -14.28
C LEU A 33 -18.56 3.06 -13.70
N GLU A 34 -19.16 3.57 -12.62
CA GLU A 34 -18.53 4.61 -11.83
C GLU A 34 -17.13 4.09 -11.53
N PRO A 35 -16.08 4.73 -12.06
CA PRO A 35 -14.75 4.20 -11.90
C PRO A 35 -14.50 4.13 -10.39
N ALA A 36 -14.07 2.95 -9.91
CA ALA A 36 -13.71 2.66 -8.51
C ALA A 36 -12.57 3.55 -7.94
N LEU A 37 -12.25 4.63 -8.64
CA LEU A 37 -11.31 5.70 -8.33
C LEU A 37 -11.93 6.83 -7.48
N THR A 38 -13.25 6.84 -7.28
CA THR A 38 -14.04 7.84 -6.50
C THR A 38 -14.10 7.60 -4.99
N ALA A 39 -13.36 6.63 -4.45
CA ALA A 39 -13.45 6.32 -3.02
C ALA A 39 -12.85 7.45 -2.18
N ARG A 40 -13.72 8.18 -1.45
CA ARG A 40 -13.36 9.04 -0.31
C ARG A 40 -12.27 8.36 0.53
N PRO A 41 -11.34 9.10 1.15
CA PRO A 41 -10.37 8.51 2.06
C PRO A 41 -11.07 7.54 3.01
N GLY A 42 -10.57 6.31 3.11
CA GLY A 42 -11.13 5.32 4.01
C GLY A 42 -11.25 5.92 5.41
N ARG A 43 -12.38 5.73 6.08
CA ARG A 43 -12.60 6.29 7.43
C ARG A 43 -11.53 5.83 8.42
N ASP A 44 -10.94 4.67 8.16
CA ASP A 44 -9.85 4.03 8.90
C ASP A 44 -8.45 4.62 8.60
N SER A 45 -8.31 5.47 7.57
CA SER A 45 -7.06 6.14 7.23
C SER A 45 -6.81 7.38 8.10
N LEU A 46 -5.55 7.82 8.19
CA LEU A 46 -5.17 9.04 8.91
C LEU A 46 -5.80 10.31 8.30
N LEU A 47 -5.94 10.33 6.97
CA LEU A 47 -6.58 11.44 6.26
C LEU A 47 -8.09 11.45 6.50
N GLY A 48 -8.72 10.28 6.47
CA GLY A 48 -10.12 10.12 6.85
C GLY A 48 -10.37 10.56 8.29
N ALA A 49 -9.45 10.25 9.20
CA ALA A 49 -9.49 10.72 10.58
C ALA A 49 -9.34 12.24 10.70
N ARG A 50 -8.44 12.86 9.92
CA ARG A 50 -8.31 14.33 9.85
C ARG A 50 -9.60 15.01 9.42
N ILE A 51 -10.20 14.53 8.33
CA ILE A 51 -11.48 15.03 7.83
C ILE A 51 -12.59 14.81 8.86
N ALA A 52 -12.68 13.63 9.46
CA ALA A 52 -13.68 13.29 10.46
C ALA A 52 -13.52 14.11 11.75
N GLY A 53 -12.29 14.37 12.20
CA GLY A 53 -11.99 15.22 13.34
C GLY A 53 -12.40 16.68 13.09
N ALA A 54 -12.06 17.22 11.92
CA ALA A 54 -12.50 18.55 11.51
C ALA A 54 -14.04 18.65 11.45
N ARG A 55 -14.68 17.65 10.86
CA ARG A 55 -16.14 17.55 10.77
C ARG A 55 -16.80 17.45 12.15
N ALA A 56 -16.21 16.70 13.09
CA ALA A 56 -16.72 16.58 14.45
C ALA A 56 -16.68 17.93 15.21
N ILE A 57 -15.68 18.77 14.94
CA ILE A 57 -15.56 20.11 15.54
C ILE A 57 -16.53 21.11 14.91
N LEU A 58 -16.70 21.09 13.58
CA LEU A 58 -17.58 22.02 12.87
C LEU A 58 -19.06 21.62 12.90
N GLN A 59 -19.36 20.33 13.11
CA GLN A 59 -20.72 19.79 13.12
C GLN A 59 -21.47 20.16 11.82
N ASP A 60 -22.64 20.80 11.93
CA ASP A 60 -23.48 21.18 10.80
C ASP A 60 -22.80 22.21 9.86
N GLU A 61 -21.77 22.92 10.33
CA GLU A 61 -21.04 23.91 9.52
C GLU A 61 -19.94 23.31 8.64
N ALA A 62 -19.66 22.01 8.74
CA ALA A 62 -18.55 21.37 8.03
C ALA A 62 -18.72 21.36 6.49
N GLY A 63 -19.96 21.39 6.00
CA GLY A 63 -20.26 21.12 4.59
C GLY A 63 -19.94 19.67 4.18
N ASP A 64 -20.09 19.38 2.89
CA ASP A 64 -19.90 18.03 2.34
C ASP A 64 -18.56 17.84 1.59
N ASP A 65 -17.76 18.91 1.50
CA ASP A 65 -16.50 18.91 0.77
C ASP A 65 -15.33 18.48 1.66
N ASP A 66 -14.94 17.21 1.53
CA ASP A 66 -13.86 16.61 2.31
C ASP A 66 -12.49 17.26 2.01
N ASP A 67 -12.26 17.80 0.81
CA ASP A 67 -10.99 18.44 0.44
C ASP A 67 -10.83 19.78 1.14
N VAL A 68 -11.92 20.56 1.23
CA VAL A 68 -11.95 21.81 2.01
C VAL A 68 -11.64 21.55 3.49
N LEU A 69 -12.24 20.50 4.06
CA LEU A 69 -12.00 20.13 5.46
C LEU A 69 -10.55 19.70 5.70
N LEU A 70 -9.96 18.94 4.78
CA LEU A 70 -8.56 18.52 4.88
C LEU A 70 -7.60 19.71 4.84
N VAL A 71 -7.79 20.64 3.89
CA VAL A 71 -6.97 21.85 3.78
C VAL A 71 -7.13 22.74 5.01
N ALA A 72 -8.35 22.91 5.51
CA ALA A 72 -8.62 23.69 6.72
C ALA A 72 -7.94 23.11 7.96
N ALA A 73 -8.00 21.79 8.13
CA ALA A 73 -7.33 21.10 9.24
C ALA A 73 -5.80 21.30 9.19
N ASN A 74 -5.20 21.15 8.00
CA ASN A 74 -3.77 21.39 7.80
C ASN A 74 -3.38 22.85 8.12
N ASP A 75 -4.16 23.84 7.69
CA ASP A 75 -3.93 25.26 7.98
C ASP A 75 -3.96 25.56 9.49
N VAL A 76 -4.88 24.93 10.25
CA VAL A 76 -4.92 25.06 11.71
C VAL A 76 -3.62 24.55 12.35
N HIS A 77 -3.12 23.38 11.92
CA HIS A 77 -1.86 22.83 12.45
C HIS A 77 -0.63 23.65 12.04
N GLN A 78 -0.58 24.10 10.79
CA GLN A 78 0.51 24.95 10.29
C GLN A 78 0.58 26.29 11.02
N LYS A 79 -0.56 26.95 11.26
CA LYS A 79 -0.62 28.19 12.03
C LYS A 79 -0.08 28.02 13.43
N ALA A 80 -0.38 26.91 14.09
CA ALA A 80 0.18 26.60 15.40
C ALA A 80 1.70 26.45 15.34
N VAL A 81 2.24 25.68 14.39
CA VAL A 81 3.70 25.50 14.27
C VAL A 81 4.43 26.78 13.87
N ALA A 82 3.87 27.58 12.97
CA ALA A 82 4.44 28.87 12.58
C ALA A 82 4.41 29.91 13.71
N ASN A 83 3.49 29.77 14.68
CA ASN A 83 3.28 30.72 15.77
C ASN A 83 3.32 30.03 17.14
N PRO A 84 4.50 29.55 17.61
CA PRO A 84 4.62 28.82 18.87
C PRO A 84 4.17 29.63 20.10
N GLY A 85 4.22 30.96 20.04
CA GLY A 85 3.76 31.86 21.11
C GLY A 85 2.25 32.18 21.09
N ASN A 86 1.51 31.80 20.05
CA ASN A 86 0.07 32.07 19.95
C ASN A 86 -0.73 30.97 20.65
N ALA A 87 -1.16 31.24 21.89
CA ALA A 87 -1.89 30.29 22.73
C ALA A 87 -3.19 29.78 22.08
N ASP A 88 -3.92 30.62 21.35
CA ASP A 88 -5.18 30.23 20.69
C ASP A 88 -4.93 29.31 19.51
N ALA A 89 -3.90 29.60 18.69
CA ALA A 89 -3.50 28.73 17.59
C ALA A 89 -3.02 27.36 18.11
N GLN A 90 -2.26 27.35 19.22
CA GLN A 90 -1.90 26.09 19.88
C GLN A 90 -3.16 25.34 20.33
N ALA A 91 -4.04 25.99 21.09
CA ALA A 91 -5.21 25.34 21.64
C ALA A 91 -6.18 24.80 20.56
N ALA A 92 -6.35 25.50 19.44
CA ALA A 92 -7.11 25.03 18.30
C ALA A 92 -6.51 23.76 17.67
N SER A 93 -5.21 23.77 17.41
CA SER A 93 -4.47 22.62 16.88
C SER A 93 -4.51 21.42 17.84
N LEU A 94 -4.37 21.67 19.15
CA LEU A 94 -4.46 20.65 20.20
C LEU A 94 -5.82 19.95 20.23
N LEU A 95 -6.91 20.73 20.13
CA LEU A 95 -8.27 20.18 20.13
C LEU A 95 -8.55 19.39 18.85
N LEU A 96 -8.06 19.89 17.70
CA LEU A 96 -8.13 19.18 16.44
C LEU A 96 -7.41 17.82 16.52
N TRP A 97 -6.17 17.77 16.99
CA TRP A 97 -5.43 16.51 17.15
C TRP A 97 -6.17 15.45 17.99
N ARG A 98 -6.87 15.86 19.05
CA ARG A 98 -7.69 14.96 19.87
C ARG A 98 -8.90 14.44 19.10
N ALA A 99 -9.64 15.32 18.43
CA ALA A 99 -10.79 14.93 17.62
C ALA A 99 -10.39 13.99 16.47
N GLU A 100 -9.25 14.24 15.83
CA GLU A 100 -8.69 13.36 14.81
C GLU A 100 -8.30 11.99 15.39
N ALA A 101 -7.61 11.96 16.53
CA ALA A 101 -7.22 10.71 17.19
C ALA A 101 -8.43 9.88 17.61
N ASP A 102 -9.49 10.52 18.13
CA ASP A 102 -10.74 9.86 18.49
C ASP A 102 -11.47 9.31 17.25
N ALA A 103 -11.52 10.08 16.15
CA ALA A 103 -12.10 9.61 14.90
C ALA A 103 -11.32 8.44 14.30
N TRP A 104 -9.98 8.52 14.30
CA TRP A 104 -9.10 7.44 13.87
C TRP A 104 -9.32 6.18 14.70
N ALA A 105 -9.40 6.34 16.02
CA ALA A 105 -9.60 5.26 16.95
C ALA A 105 -10.94 4.56 16.76
N ALA A 106 -12.02 5.32 16.64
CA ALA A 106 -13.36 4.78 16.37
C ALA A 106 -13.39 3.98 15.05
N ALA A 107 -12.74 4.48 14.00
CA ALA A 107 -12.68 3.80 12.71
C ALA A 107 -11.79 2.54 12.70
N ASN A 108 -10.78 2.50 13.58
CA ASN A 108 -9.87 1.37 13.72
C ASN A 108 -10.26 0.41 14.87
N GLY A 109 -11.54 0.41 15.27
CA GLY A 109 -12.08 -0.53 16.25
C GLY A 109 -11.41 -0.42 17.62
N ALA A 110 -11.08 0.80 18.05
CA ALA A 110 -10.46 1.02 19.35
C ALA A 110 -11.34 0.43 20.47
N PRO A 111 -10.73 -0.31 21.40
CA PRO A 111 -11.43 -0.83 22.56
C PRO A 111 -11.84 0.33 23.48
N SER A 112 -13.00 0.22 24.12
CA SER A 112 -13.49 1.24 25.05
C SER A 112 -12.62 1.40 26.30
N SER A 113 -11.72 0.46 26.55
CA SER A 113 -10.74 0.48 27.65
C SER A 113 -9.54 1.39 27.39
N LEU A 114 -9.31 1.84 26.15
CA LEU A 114 -8.16 2.67 25.81
C LEU A 114 -8.38 4.11 26.29
N ASP A 115 -7.45 4.60 27.11
CA ASP A 115 -7.46 5.99 27.55
C ASP A 115 -7.08 6.97 26.42
N GLU A 116 -7.43 8.25 26.59
CA GLU A 116 -7.19 9.30 25.60
C GLU A 116 -5.70 9.50 25.30
N GLU A 117 -4.80 9.37 26.30
CA GLU A 117 -3.35 9.55 26.11
C GLU A 117 -2.82 8.51 25.14
N THR A 118 -3.18 7.26 25.39
CA THR A 118 -2.74 6.12 24.62
C THR A 118 -3.29 6.17 23.19
N ARG A 119 -4.57 6.52 23.00
CA ARG A 119 -5.16 6.73 21.66
C ARG A 119 -4.40 7.79 20.88
N LEU A 120 -4.16 8.93 21.51
CA LEU A 120 -3.48 10.06 20.89
C LEU A 120 -2.04 9.71 20.54
N GLN A 121 -1.29 9.09 21.47
CA GLN A 121 0.09 8.67 21.20
C GLN A 121 0.16 7.66 20.05
N ALA A 122 -0.75 6.68 20.00
CA ALA A 122 -0.82 5.72 18.89
C ALA A 122 -1.10 6.40 17.54
N TYR A 123 -2.01 7.38 17.52
CA TYR A 123 -2.31 8.18 16.33
C TYR A 123 -1.09 8.99 15.85
N LEU A 124 -0.37 9.64 16.77
CA LEU A 124 0.83 10.41 16.46
C LEU A 124 1.98 9.53 15.98
N ASP A 125 2.18 8.37 16.61
CA ASP A 125 3.19 7.42 16.17
C ASP A 125 2.90 6.96 14.73
N MET A 126 1.62 6.74 14.40
CA MET A 126 1.21 6.36 13.05
C MET A 126 1.52 7.46 12.03
N TRP A 127 1.24 8.72 12.36
CA TRP A 127 1.64 9.87 11.54
C TRP A 127 3.17 9.99 11.41
N SER A 128 3.93 9.71 12.46
CA SER A 128 5.39 9.72 12.40
C SER A 128 5.91 8.65 11.46
N MET A 129 5.43 7.41 11.56
CA MET A 129 5.83 6.30 10.68
C MET A 129 5.37 6.49 9.23
N ALA A 130 4.28 7.23 9.04
CA ALA A 130 3.77 7.58 7.73
C ALA A 130 4.65 8.57 6.98
N LEU A 131 5.00 9.66 7.66
CA LEU A 131 5.73 10.78 7.07
C LEU A 131 7.23 10.48 6.97
N ASP A 132 7.74 9.69 7.91
CA ASP A 132 9.12 9.22 7.93
C ASP A 132 9.15 7.68 8.09
N PRO A 133 8.79 6.93 7.04
CA PRO A 133 8.81 5.48 7.10
C PRO A 133 10.25 4.99 7.30
N PRO A 134 10.49 4.06 8.25
CA PRO A 134 11.83 3.54 8.49
C PRO A 134 12.39 2.89 7.23
N GLU A 135 13.63 3.22 6.90
CA GLU A 135 14.31 2.62 5.76
C GLU A 135 14.44 1.10 5.96
N PRO A 136 14.14 0.29 4.92
CA PRO A 136 14.42 -1.14 4.99
C PRO A 136 15.93 -1.36 5.13
N PRO A 137 16.37 -2.40 5.86
CA PRO A 137 17.80 -2.67 6.03
C PRO A 137 18.42 -3.05 4.69
N VAL A 138 19.28 -2.17 4.16
CA VAL A 138 20.09 -2.42 2.95
C VAL A 138 21.55 -2.52 3.36
N PHE A 139 21.95 -3.73 3.77
CA PHE A 139 23.34 -3.99 4.15
C PHE A 139 24.19 -4.40 2.94
N HIS A 140 25.40 -3.86 2.89
CA HIS A 140 26.42 -4.16 1.90
C HIS A 140 27.38 -5.22 2.41
N THR A 141 27.73 -6.19 1.56
CA THR A 141 28.75 -7.16 1.92
C THR A 141 30.09 -6.46 2.10
N ARG A 142 31.05 -7.08 2.80
CA ARG A 142 32.39 -6.51 2.96
C ARG A 142 33.06 -6.21 1.60
N ARG A 143 32.76 -7.03 0.58
CA ARG A 143 33.23 -6.85 -0.80
C ARG A 143 32.62 -5.62 -1.46
N ASP A 144 31.32 -5.38 -1.26
CA ASP A 144 30.64 -4.19 -1.77
C ASP A 144 31.18 -2.92 -1.10
N VAL A 145 31.39 -2.96 0.23
CA VAL A 145 32.01 -1.85 0.97
C VAL A 145 33.42 -1.56 0.45
N ALA A 146 34.24 -2.59 0.23
CA ALA A 146 35.57 -2.44 -0.36
C ALA A 146 35.52 -1.86 -1.77
N ARG A 147 34.55 -2.28 -2.60
CA ARG A 147 34.35 -1.74 -3.94
C ARG A 147 34.04 -0.25 -3.90
N THR A 148 33.07 0.16 -3.08
CA THR A 148 32.71 1.57 -2.90
C THR A 148 33.91 2.38 -2.41
N TYR A 149 34.65 1.85 -1.44
CA TYR A 149 35.86 2.47 -0.92
C TYR A 149 36.94 2.68 -1.99
N VAL A 150 37.23 1.68 -2.83
CA VAL A 150 38.20 1.80 -3.94
C VAL A 150 37.76 2.85 -4.94
N LEU A 151 36.47 2.89 -5.30
CA LEU A 151 35.92 3.87 -6.23
C LEU A 151 35.98 5.31 -5.67
N GLU A 152 35.71 5.49 -4.38
CA GLU A 152 35.87 6.79 -3.71
C GLU A 152 37.32 7.27 -3.72
N ARG A 153 38.29 6.39 -3.42
CA ARG A 153 39.71 6.74 -3.47
C ARG A 153 40.15 7.13 -4.87
N ALA A 154 39.63 6.43 -5.90
CA ALA A 154 39.90 6.75 -7.30
C ALA A 154 39.40 8.15 -7.67
N ARG A 155 38.15 8.47 -7.27
CA ARG A 155 37.53 9.78 -7.53
C ARG A 155 38.26 10.92 -6.83
N THR A 156 38.79 10.67 -5.65
CA THR A 156 39.49 11.67 -4.82
C THR A 156 40.99 11.78 -5.13
N GLY A 157 41.48 11.06 -6.14
CA GLY A 157 42.90 11.07 -6.53
C GLY A 157 43.83 10.44 -5.50
N GLN A 158 43.30 9.69 -4.53
CA GLN A 158 44.12 8.98 -3.55
C GLN A 158 44.77 7.76 -4.20
N SER A 159 46.00 7.42 -3.77
CA SER A 159 46.73 6.28 -4.32
C SER A 159 46.00 4.95 -4.05
N ILE A 160 45.90 4.13 -5.11
CA ILE A 160 45.32 2.78 -5.13
C ILE A 160 46.42 1.74 -5.44
N ALA A 161 47.67 2.04 -5.06
CA ALA A 161 48.80 1.18 -5.36
C ALA A 161 48.73 -0.15 -4.58
N ILE A 162 48.86 -1.27 -5.30
CA ILE A 162 48.94 -2.62 -4.71
C ILE A 162 50.38 -3.00 -4.38
N ALA A 163 51.35 -2.37 -5.05
CA ALA A 163 52.78 -2.62 -4.91
C ALA A 163 53.55 -1.30 -4.89
N THR A 164 54.76 -1.33 -4.31
CA THR A 164 55.71 -0.22 -4.28
C THR A 164 56.24 0.16 -5.67
N GLN A 165 56.08 -0.72 -6.67
CA GLN A 165 56.42 -0.46 -8.07
C GLN A 165 55.16 -0.51 -8.95
N PRO A 166 55.03 0.39 -9.94
CA PRO A 166 53.87 0.43 -10.83
C PRO A 166 53.80 -0.86 -11.66
N ALA A 167 52.64 -1.51 -11.64
CA ALA A 167 52.40 -2.66 -12.50
C ALA A 167 52.41 -2.20 -13.97
N PRO A 168 52.97 -3.00 -14.91
CA PRO A 168 53.08 -2.63 -16.32
C PRO A 168 51.72 -2.57 -17.07
N GLY A 169 50.59 -2.82 -16.40
CA GLY A 169 49.26 -2.78 -16.99
C GLY A 169 48.16 -2.46 -15.97
N PRO A 170 46.93 -2.17 -16.43
CA PRO A 170 45.80 -1.86 -15.56
C PRO A 170 45.49 -3.04 -14.65
N VAL A 171 45.40 -2.79 -13.35
CA VAL A 171 45.08 -3.84 -12.39
C VAL A 171 43.56 -4.07 -12.37
N PRO A 172 43.08 -5.33 -12.50
CA PRO A 172 41.66 -5.62 -12.40
C PRO A 172 41.06 -5.13 -11.08
N LEU A 173 39.86 -4.53 -11.15
CA LEU A 173 39.14 -4.01 -9.97
C LEU A 173 38.95 -5.08 -8.89
N ASP A 174 38.73 -6.35 -9.26
CA ASP A 174 38.58 -7.42 -8.29
C ASP A 174 39.84 -7.66 -7.45
N ARG A 175 41.04 -7.54 -8.04
CA ARG A 175 42.30 -7.65 -7.28
C ARG A 175 42.49 -6.48 -6.32
N LEU A 176 42.00 -5.29 -6.70
CA LEU A 176 41.99 -4.12 -5.84
C LEU A 176 41.04 -4.31 -4.67
N ILE A 177 39.82 -4.75 -4.93
CA ILE A 177 38.82 -5.06 -3.91
C ILE A 177 39.41 -6.08 -2.92
N ASP A 178 39.99 -7.18 -3.40
CA ASP A 178 40.59 -8.21 -2.54
C ASP A 178 41.70 -7.68 -1.64
N ARG A 179 42.52 -6.75 -2.14
CA ARG A 179 43.56 -6.08 -1.36
C ARG A 179 42.97 -5.18 -0.27
N PHE A 180 41.94 -4.41 -0.62
CA PHE A 180 41.32 -3.44 0.29
C PHE A 180 40.32 -4.06 1.26
N LEU A 181 39.84 -5.29 1.03
CA LEU A 181 39.02 -6.02 1.98
C LEU A 181 39.65 -6.02 3.38
N GLU A 182 40.97 -6.20 3.47
CA GLU A 182 41.72 -6.32 4.72
C GLU A 182 42.00 -5.00 5.44
N THR A 183 41.71 -3.84 4.83
CA THR A 183 42.04 -2.57 5.48
C THR A 183 41.12 -2.30 6.68
N PRO A 184 41.67 -1.71 7.77
CA PRO A 184 40.90 -1.27 8.93
C PRO A 184 39.64 -0.48 8.56
N GLU A 185 39.74 0.43 7.59
CA GLU A 185 38.66 1.32 7.20
C GLU A 185 37.48 0.56 6.59
N VAL A 186 37.75 -0.45 5.76
CA VAL A 186 36.70 -1.29 5.15
C VAL A 186 36.02 -2.14 6.22
N ARG A 187 36.78 -2.71 7.17
CA ARG A 187 36.22 -3.48 8.30
C ARG A 187 35.33 -2.61 9.18
N THR A 188 35.80 -1.42 9.55
CA THR A 188 35.04 -0.47 10.36
C THR A 188 33.77 -0.02 9.63
N ARG A 189 33.85 0.34 8.34
CA ARG A 189 32.66 0.71 7.54
C ARG A 189 31.67 -0.44 7.43
N TYR A 190 32.18 -1.67 7.26
CA TYR A 190 31.34 -2.86 7.19
C TYR A 190 30.53 -3.09 8.47
N TYR A 191 31.11 -2.95 9.67
CA TYR A 191 30.34 -3.15 10.88
C TYR A 191 29.51 -1.92 11.28
N ARG A 192 30.02 -0.72 11.02
CA ARG A 192 29.34 0.53 11.35
C ARG A 192 27.96 0.63 10.72
N GLN A 193 27.76 0.14 9.49
CA GLN A 193 26.43 0.16 8.84
C GLN A 193 25.33 -0.52 9.67
N PHE A 194 25.67 -1.55 10.46
CA PHE A 194 24.69 -2.23 11.30
C PHE A 194 24.41 -1.45 12.57
N ALA A 195 25.45 -0.94 13.23
CA ALA A 195 25.30 -0.12 14.42
C ALA A 195 24.50 1.15 14.12
N ASP A 196 24.85 1.84 13.04
CA ASP A 196 24.11 3.01 12.55
C ASP A 196 22.64 2.66 12.35
N TYR A 197 22.33 1.57 11.63
CA TYR A 197 20.94 1.14 11.39
C TYR A 197 20.20 0.77 12.69
N VAL A 198 20.88 0.07 13.61
CA VAL A 198 20.32 -0.34 14.90
C VAL A 198 19.97 0.88 15.76
N ASP A 199 20.81 1.92 15.70
CA ASP A 199 20.63 3.14 16.49
C ASP A 199 19.59 4.08 15.87
N THR A 200 19.49 4.15 14.54
CA THR A 200 18.59 5.11 13.86
C THR A 200 17.24 4.54 13.45
N HIS A 201 17.15 3.28 13.03
CA HIS A 201 15.94 2.76 12.34
C HIS A 201 15.27 1.57 13.03
N LEU A 202 15.99 0.79 13.84
CA LEU A 202 15.47 -0.48 14.37
C LEU A 202 14.19 -0.34 15.20
N ASP A 203 14.06 0.71 16.00
CA ASP A 203 12.87 0.93 16.84
C ASP A 203 11.63 1.19 15.97
N HIS A 204 11.72 2.14 15.04
CA HIS A 204 10.64 2.47 14.09
C HIS A 204 10.31 1.26 13.21
N PHE A 205 11.31 0.56 12.70
CA PHE A 205 11.11 -0.66 11.88
C PHE A 205 10.39 -1.76 12.67
N SER A 206 10.73 -1.94 13.95
CA SER A 206 10.10 -2.93 14.81
C SER A 206 8.65 -2.57 15.15
N LYS A 207 8.37 -1.31 15.51
CA LYS A 207 7.02 -0.78 15.72
C LYS A 207 6.15 -0.95 14.48
N LEU A 208 6.68 -0.54 13.34
CA LEU A 208 5.96 -0.57 12.09
C LEU A 208 5.55 -1.99 11.70
N GLY A 209 6.48 -2.93 11.71
CA GLY A 209 6.10 -4.26 11.30
C GLY A 209 5.32 -5.04 12.37
N ALA A 210 5.36 -4.64 13.66
CA ALA A 210 4.41 -5.15 14.64
C ALA A 210 2.96 -4.79 14.24
N ILE A 211 2.74 -3.54 13.81
CA ILE A 211 1.45 -3.08 13.26
C ILE A 211 1.12 -3.82 11.96
N GLY A 212 2.08 -3.96 11.05
CA GLY A 212 1.89 -4.65 9.78
C GLY A 212 1.48 -6.12 9.96
N ASP A 213 2.11 -6.84 10.90
CA ASP A 213 1.77 -8.22 11.21
C ASP A 213 0.40 -8.33 11.91
N ALA A 214 0.05 -7.38 12.78
CA ALA A 214 -1.28 -7.28 13.38
C ALA A 214 -2.36 -7.19 12.32
N LEU A 215 -2.20 -6.24 11.40
CA LEU A 215 -3.16 -5.99 10.32
C LEU A 215 -3.24 -7.19 9.36
N ALA A 216 -2.12 -7.83 9.05
CA ALA A 216 -2.10 -9.06 8.26
C ALA A 216 -2.85 -10.22 8.94
N ALA A 217 -2.87 -10.25 10.28
CA ALA A 217 -3.63 -11.21 11.07
C ALA A 217 -5.10 -10.78 11.34
N GLY A 218 -5.55 -9.66 10.77
CA GLY A 218 -6.89 -9.11 11.01
C GLY A 218 -7.09 -8.61 12.44
N ILE A 219 -6.00 -8.22 13.11
CA ILE A 219 -5.99 -7.63 14.45
C ILE A 219 -5.86 -6.11 14.28
N PRO A 220 -6.82 -5.31 14.80
CA PRO A 220 -6.71 -3.86 14.72
C PRO A 220 -5.44 -3.33 15.39
N SER A 221 -4.80 -2.29 14.84
CA SER A 221 -3.53 -1.77 15.36
C SER A 221 -3.64 -1.25 16.80
N LEU A 222 -4.80 -0.69 17.17
CA LEU A 222 -5.05 -0.18 18.53
C LEU A 222 -5.22 -1.28 19.58
N ARG A 223 -5.46 -2.52 19.14
CA ARG A 223 -5.47 -3.69 20.02
C ARG A 223 -4.10 -3.92 20.68
N LEU A 224 -3.02 -3.48 20.03
CA LEU A 224 -1.67 -3.59 20.56
C LEU A 224 -1.48 -2.71 21.79
N GLU A 225 -2.30 -1.68 21.96
CA GLU A 225 -2.23 -0.79 23.11
C GLU A 225 -3.03 -1.32 24.32
N GLU A 226 -3.64 -2.51 24.21
CA GLU A 226 -4.35 -3.13 25.30
C GLU A 226 -3.41 -3.94 26.22
N ARG A 227 -3.82 -4.03 27.49
CA ARG A 227 -3.28 -4.99 28.44
C ARG A 227 -4.19 -6.24 28.45
N PRO A 228 -3.66 -7.44 28.19
CA PRO A 228 -4.45 -8.67 28.25
C PRO A 228 -5.05 -8.89 29.64
N ALA A 229 -6.18 -9.58 29.71
CA ALA A 229 -6.78 -10.05 30.96
C ALA A 229 -5.92 -11.16 31.60
N ARG A 230 -5.43 -12.09 30.77
CA ARG A 230 -4.52 -13.18 31.17
C ARG A 230 -3.44 -13.37 30.11
N MET A 231 -2.28 -13.86 30.55
CA MET A 231 -1.16 -14.14 29.65
C MET A 231 -0.43 -15.40 30.07
N TRP A 232 0.02 -16.18 29.09
CA TRP A 232 0.82 -17.38 29.30
C TRP A 232 2.12 -17.26 28.50
N HIS A 233 3.22 -17.57 29.15
CA HIS A 233 4.51 -17.74 28.51
C HIS A 233 4.69 -19.20 28.10
N ILE A 234 4.84 -19.43 26.80
CA ILE A 234 5.20 -20.73 26.22
C ILE A 234 6.73 -20.84 26.27
N ALA A 235 7.21 -21.50 27.31
CA ALA A 235 8.65 -21.66 27.56
C ALA A 235 9.31 -22.58 26.53
N SER A 236 8.60 -23.58 26.03
CA SER A 236 9.07 -24.41 24.93
C SER A 236 7.92 -24.99 24.12
N LEU A 237 8.12 -25.00 22.80
CA LEU A 237 7.33 -25.73 21.83
C LEU A 237 8.30 -26.62 21.07
N THR A 238 8.28 -27.92 21.36
CA THR A 238 9.30 -28.86 20.91
C THR A 238 8.70 -29.90 19.97
N ALA A 239 9.30 -30.05 18.79
CA ALA A 239 8.89 -31.05 17.80
C ALA A 239 9.72 -32.33 17.96
N TYR A 240 9.06 -33.48 18.09
CA TYR A 240 9.64 -34.81 18.21
C TYR A 240 9.32 -35.68 17.00
N PRO A 241 10.19 -36.63 16.63
CA PRO A 241 9.79 -37.76 15.79
C PRO A 241 8.65 -38.54 16.47
N ALA A 242 7.74 -39.11 15.66
CA ALA A 242 6.63 -39.94 16.17
C ALA A 242 7.14 -41.00 17.15
N GLY A 243 6.51 -41.09 18.33
CA GLY A 243 6.83 -42.12 19.34
C GLY A 243 8.11 -41.88 20.12
N ALA A 244 8.90 -40.84 19.81
CA ALA A 244 10.11 -40.53 20.58
C ALA A 244 9.76 -40.18 22.04
N HIS A 245 8.59 -39.57 22.30
CA HIS A 245 8.10 -39.22 23.64
C HIS A 245 7.90 -40.43 24.57
N LEU A 246 7.86 -41.65 24.02
CA LEU A 246 7.79 -42.91 24.77
C LEU A 246 9.16 -43.42 25.24
N LEU A 247 10.26 -42.82 24.78
CA LEU A 247 11.60 -43.21 25.20
C LEU A 247 11.83 -42.78 26.66
N PRO A 248 12.34 -43.69 27.53
CA PRO A 248 12.41 -43.49 28.98
C PRO A 248 13.42 -42.44 29.45
N SER A 249 13.95 -41.59 28.58
CA SER A 249 15.05 -40.69 28.91
C SER A 249 14.83 -39.27 28.36
N GLY A 250 14.48 -38.34 29.25
CA GLY A 250 14.23 -36.93 28.93
C GLY A 250 15.40 -36.21 28.24
N TRP A 251 16.65 -36.64 28.48
CA TRP A 251 17.83 -36.04 27.83
C TRP A 251 17.93 -36.32 26.32
N VAL A 252 17.57 -37.53 25.87
CA VAL A 252 17.53 -37.90 24.43
C VAL A 252 16.43 -37.13 23.71
N LEU A 253 15.31 -36.90 24.39
CA LEU A 253 14.21 -36.09 23.90
C LEU A 253 14.63 -34.64 23.65
N THR A 254 15.34 -34.01 24.58
CA THR A 254 15.82 -32.63 24.40
C THR A 254 16.81 -32.49 23.25
N ALA A 255 17.63 -33.52 22.99
CA ALA A 255 18.63 -33.51 21.91
C ALA A 255 18.02 -33.68 20.51
N LEU A 256 16.89 -34.40 20.40
CA LEU A 256 16.19 -34.65 19.11
C LEU A 256 15.13 -33.58 18.80
N GLY A 257 14.72 -32.81 19.82
CA GLY A 257 13.70 -31.80 19.72
C GLY A 257 14.14 -30.53 19.00
N ARG A 258 13.35 -30.04 18.04
CA ARG A 258 13.54 -28.68 17.49
C ARG A 258 12.65 -27.70 18.25
N SER A 259 13.27 -26.77 18.98
CA SER A 259 12.56 -25.65 19.64
C SER A 259 12.09 -24.64 18.60
N LEU A 260 10.83 -24.22 18.71
CA LEU A 260 10.24 -23.15 17.89
C LEU A 260 10.37 -21.75 18.51
N GLY A 261 11.08 -21.62 19.64
CA GLY A 261 11.33 -20.36 20.34
C GLY A 261 10.31 -20.04 21.44
N GLU A 262 10.60 -18.98 22.20
CA GLU A 262 9.70 -18.43 23.23
C GLU A 262 8.49 -17.78 22.55
N SER A 263 7.28 -18.13 22.98
CA SER A 263 6.05 -17.53 22.47
C SER A 263 5.09 -17.24 23.61
N TYR A 264 4.02 -16.49 23.32
CA TYR A 264 3.07 -16.05 24.33
C TYR A 264 1.65 -16.18 23.82
N ILE A 265 0.74 -16.40 24.77
CA ILE A 265 -0.69 -16.37 24.51
C ILE A 265 -1.28 -15.30 25.41
N ALA A 266 -2.06 -14.42 24.82
CA ALA A 266 -2.77 -13.35 25.50
C ALA A 266 -4.27 -13.56 25.35
N GLU A 267 -5.00 -13.52 26.45
CA GLU A 267 -6.44 -13.42 26.45
C GLU A 267 -6.82 -11.95 26.60
N MET A 268 -7.56 -11.43 25.63
CA MET A 268 -8.01 -10.05 25.58
C MET A 268 -9.21 -9.82 26.51
N PRO A 269 -9.51 -8.58 26.90
CA PRO A 269 -10.65 -8.27 27.78
C PRO A 269 -12.03 -8.72 27.25
N ASP A 270 -12.18 -8.88 25.95
CA ASP A 270 -13.38 -9.38 25.29
C ASP A 270 -13.38 -10.92 25.07
N GLY A 271 -12.37 -11.62 25.59
CA GLY A 271 -12.25 -13.07 25.52
C GLY A 271 -11.62 -13.60 24.23
N GLU A 272 -11.18 -12.75 23.30
CA GLU A 272 -10.37 -13.21 22.16
C GLU A 272 -8.98 -13.67 22.64
N PHE A 273 -8.42 -14.68 21.97
CA PHE A 273 -7.07 -15.17 22.24
C PHE A 273 -6.13 -14.80 21.11
N LEU A 274 -4.94 -14.31 21.47
CA LEU A 274 -3.87 -13.96 20.54
C LEU A 274 -2.63 -14.80 20.85
N HIS A 275 -2.02 -15.38 19.82
CA HIS A 275 -0.69 -15.98 19.88
C HIS A 275 0.34 -14.95 19.39
N ILE A 276 1.43 -14.80 20.13
CA ILE A 276 2.59 -13.96 19.79
C ILE A 276 3.81 -14.88 19.70
N ASP A 277 4.33 -15.10 18.50
CA ASP A 277 5.50 -15.96 18.30
C ASP A 277 6.82 -15.26 18.65
N ALA A 278 7.93 -16.00 18.65
CA ALA A 278 9.27 -15.50 18.97
C ALA A 278 9.77 -14.35 18.07
N ALA A 279 9.15 -14.16 16.91
CA ALA A 279 9.44 -13.07 15.98
C ALA A 279 8.54 -11.85 16.21
N GLY A 280 7.62 -11.91 17.17
CA GLY A 280 6.59 -10.91 17.42
C GLY A 280 5.44 -10.94 16.42
N ARG A 281 5.28 -12.01 15.63
CA ARG A 281 4.14 -12.17 14.73
C ARG A 281 2.93 -12.62 15.51
N MET A 282 1.75 -12.15 15.11
CA MET A 282 0.51 -12.47 15.77
C MET A 282 -0.41 -13.35 14.95
N ALA A 283 -1.21 -14.14 15.64
CA ALA A 283 -2.33 -14.88 15.07
C ALA A 283 -3.49 -14.90 16.06
N LYS A 284 -4.72 -14.81 15.54
CA LYS A 284 -5.91 -15.07 16.35
C LYS A 284 -6.02 -16.56 16.64
N LEU A 285 -6.37 -16.88 17.88
CA LEU A 285 -6.62 -18.24 18.33
C LEU A 285 -8.12 -18.45 18.58
N PRO A 286 -8.61 -19.70 18.51
CA PRO A 286 -9.99 -20.04 18.88
C PRO A 286 -10.35 -19.66 20.33
N PRO A 287 -11.62 -19.48 20.68
CA PRO A 287 -12.05 -19.04 22.02
C PRO A 287 -11.89 -20.11 23.12
N ASP A 288 -11.67 -21.38 22.77
CA ASP A 288 -11.56 -22.52 23.68
C ASP A 288 -10.11 -22.85 24.07
N MET A 289 -9.23 -21.83 24.14
CA MET A 289 -7.84 -22.00 24.55
C MET A 289 -7.65 -22.29 26.04
N VAL A 290 -8.66 -22.06 26.86
CA VAL A 290 -8.55 -22.16 28.32
C VAL A 290 -9.64 -23.08 28.86
N ASP A 291 -9.26 -23.99 29.75
CA ASP A 291 -10.19 -24.89 30.43
C ASP A 291 -11.00 -24.16 31.52
N ARG A 292 -11.98 -24.86 32.12
CA ARG A 292 -12.80 -24.30 33.21
C ARG A 292 -11.99 -23.88 34.45
N ALA A 293 -10.77 -24.38 34.60
CA ALA A 293 -9.86 -24.04 35.69
C ALA A 293 -8.92 -22.88 35.34
N GLY A 294 -9.06 -22.25 34.17
CA GLY A 294 -8.20 -21.15 33.75
C GLY A 294 -6.84 -21.59 33.20
N ARG A 295 -6.65 -22.88 32.92
CA ARG A 295 -5.39 -23.43 32.38
C ARG A 295 -5.46 -23.53 30.87
N LEU A 296 -4.32 -23.30 30.22
CA LEU A 296 -4.23 -23.35 28.77
C LEU A 296 -4.40 -24.80 28.27
N ASN A 297 -5.31 -25.00 27.32
CA ASN A 297 -5.53 -26.26 26.64
C ASN A 297 -4.43 -26.48 25.59
N ALA A 298 -3.36 -27.19 25.96
CA ALA A 298 -2.22 -27.46 25.09
C ALA A 298 -2.60 -28.14 23.77
N THR A 299 -3.63 -29.01 23.78
CA THR A 299 -4.09 -29.68 22.57
C THR A 299 -4.77 -28.72 21.61
N ALA A 300 -5.65 -27.85 22.13
CA ALA A 300 -6.32 -26.82 21.33
C ALA A 300 -5.30 -25.82 20.75
N LEU A 301 -4.29 -25.42 21.53
CA LEU A 301 -3.19 -24.60 21.05
C LEU A 301 -2.45 -25.27 19.88
N LEU A 302 -2.01 -26.52 20.04
CA LEU A 302 -1.27 -27.21 18.98
C LEU A 302 -2.11 -27.32 17.71
N GLN A 303 -3.39 -27.69 17.83
CA GLN A 303 -4.31 -27.76 16.70
C GLN A 303 -4.49 -26.41 15.99
N SER A 304 -4.61 -25.32 16.75
CA SER A 304 -4.73 -23.97 16.19
C SER A 304 -3.50 -23.51 15.40
N LEU A 305 -2.33 -24.03 15.76
CA LEU A 305 -1.07 -23.79 15.05
C LEU A 305 -0.84 -24.77 13.88
N GLY A 306 -1.81 -25.65 13.59
CA GLY A 306 -1.66 -26.71 12.59
C GLY A 306 -0.69 -27.83 13.00
N LEU A 307 -0.39 -27.95 14.29
CA LEU A 307 0.53 -28.92 14.86
C LEU A 307 -0.22 -30.09 15.48
N ARG A 308 0.33 -31.30 15.34
CA ARG A 308 -0.28 -32.51 15.92
C ARG A 308 0.14 -32.68 17.37
N SER A 309 -0.85 -32.79 18.26
CA SER A 309 -0.63 -33.20 19.64
C SER A 309 -0.35 -34.71 19.72
N PRO A 310 0.54 -35.18 20.62
CA PRO A 310 0.71 -36.60 20.88
C PRO A 310 -0.63 -37.21 21.30
N GLN A 311 -1.15 -38.14 20.51
CA GLN A 311 -2.35 -38.91 20.87
C GLN A 311 -1.96 -40.06 21.78
N PRO A 312 -2.74 -40.35 22.84
CA PRO A 312 -2.52 -41.53 23.66
C PRO A 312 -2.77 -42.80 22.80
N ALA A 313 -1.69 -43.53 22.53
CA ALA A 313 -1.60 -44.91 22.02
C ALA A 313 -2.87 -45.47 21.33
N GLY A 314 -3.17 -44.97 20.12
CA GLY A 314 -4.02 -45.66 19.15
C GLY A 314 -3.13 -46.28 18.07
N HIS A 315 -3.33 -47.56 17.75
CA HIS A 315 -2.50 -48.39 16.86
C HIS A 315 -2.53 -48.00 15.36
N GLY A 316 -2.31 -46.73 15.04
CA GLY A 316 -2.11 -46.26 13.66
C GLY A 316 -0.66 -45.82 13.45
N GLU A 317 0.04 -46.44 12.50
CA GLU A 317 1.33 -45.96 12.00
C GLU A 317 1.18 -44.54 11.43
N SER A 318 1.41 -43.53 12.25
CA SER A 318 1.45 -42.13 11.84
C SER A 318 2.90 -41.66 11.81
N SER A 319 3.46 -41.51 10.60
CA SER A 319 4.83 -41.04 10.37
C SER A 319 5.04 -39.53 10.61
N GLY A 320 4.16 -38.87 11.38
CA GLY A 320 4.15 -37.41 11.58
C GLY A 320 4.95 -36.96 12.82
N LYS A 321 5.48 -35.73 12.81
CA LYS A 321 6.09 -35.13 14.01
C LYS A 321 5.03 -34.87 15.09
N GLU A 322 5.37 -35.14 16.33
CA GLU A 322 4.55 -34.86 17.51
C GLU A 322 5.10 -33.64 18.25
N TYR A 323 4.25 -32.85 18.88
CA TYR A 323 4.65 -31.60 19.51
C TYR A 323 4.27 -31.58 20.99
N THR A 324 5.19 -31.17 21.86
CA THR A 324 4.86 -30.88 23.26
C THR A 324 5.01 -29.39 23.54
N VAL A 325 4.14 -28.89 24.42
CA VAL A 325 4.09 -27.49 24.85
C VAL A 325 4.34 -27.44 26.34
N SER A 326 5.32 -26.67 26.76
CA SER A 326 5.49 -26.27 28.15
C SER A 326 5.12 -24.80 28.30
N TYR A 327 4.16 -24.51 29.16
CA TYR A 327 3.69 -23.15 29.40
C TYR A 327 3.59 -22.84 30.90
N ARG A 328 3.64 -21.54 31.23
CA ARG A 328 3.36 -21.03 32.58
C ARG A 328 2.54 -19.74 32.50
N PRO A 329 1.60 -19.48 33.42
CA PRO A 329 0.96 -18.18 33.51
C PRO A 329 2.02 -17.10 33.82
N CYS A 330 1.83 -15.90 33.28
CA CYS A 330 2.67 -14.74 33.57
C CYS A 330 1.82 -13.48 33.73
N ASP A 331 2.39 -12.47 34.35
CA ASP A 331 1.70 -11.19 34.52
C ASP A 331 1.38 -10.57 33.16
N PRO A 332 0.14 -10.14 32.90
CA PRO A 332 -0.21 -9.47 31.66
C PRO A 332 0.58 -8.17 31.52
N ILE A 333 1.15 -7.95 30.34
CA ILE A 333 1.91 -6.75 29.98
C ILE A 333 1.30 -6.11 28.74
N LEU A 334 1.57 -4.82 28.54
CA LEU A 334 1.12 -4.08 27.36
C LEU A 334 1.62 -4.77 26.09
N LEU A 335 0.70 -5.12 25.18
CA LEU A 335 1.04 -5.92 24.00
C LEU A 335 2.06 -5.23 23.11
N ARG A 336 1.91 -3.94 22.84
CA ARG A 336 2.78 -3.18 21.93
C ARG A 336 4.22 -3.21 22.37
N GLY A 337 4.50 -2.84 23.63
CA GLY A 337 5.85 -2.84 24.17
C GLY A 337 6.48 -4.23 24.12
N HIS A 338 5.70 -5.26 24.43
CA HIS A 338 6.18 -6.64 24.40
C HIS A 338 6.49 -7.15 22.99
N ILE A 339 5.56 -6.96 22.04
CA ILE A 339 5.70 -7.38 20.65
C ILE A 339 6.87 -6.65 19.99
N VAL A 340 6.97 -5.33 20.19
CA VAL A 340 8.08 -4.53 19.67
C VAL A 340 9.42 -5.02 20.23
N ALA A 341 9.49 -5.37 21.52
CA ALA A 341 10.71 -5.93 22.12
C ALA A 341 11.08 -7.29 21.52
N GLN A 342 10.12 -8.20 21.31
CA GLN A 342 10.36 -9.48 20.65
C GLN A 342 10.82 -9.30 19.21
N ARG A 343 10.17 -8.40 18.47
CA ARG A 343 10.51 -8.09 17.09
C ARG A 343 11.89 -7.47 16.98
N ARG A 344 12.25 -6.56 17.89
CA ARG A 344 13.59 -6.00 18.01
C ARG A 344 14.63 -7.10 18.23
N LYS A 345 14.37 -8.04 19.16
CA LYS A 345 15.24 -9.20 19.41
C LYS A 345 15.41 -10.07 18.16
N ALA A 346 14.31 -10.33 17.44
CA ALA A 346 14.33 -11.14 16.22
C ALA A 346 15.07 -10.44 15.06
N VAL A 347 14.86 -9.14 14.87
CA VAL A 347 15.57 -8.35 13.84
C VAL A 347 17.05 -8.24 14.17
N LEU A 348 17.42 -8.02 15.44
CA LEU A 348 18.83 -8.04 15.87
C LEU A 348 19.48 -9.40 15.61
N ALA A 349 18.80 -10.50 15.94
CA ALA A 349 19.29 -11.84 15.64
C ALA A 349 19.47 -12.07 14.12
N ALA A 350 18.53 -11.56 13.31
CA ALA A 350 18.63 -11.62 11.85
C ALA A 350 19.79 -10.76 11.31
N ILE A 351 20.04 -9.58 11.88
CA ILE A 351 21.18 -8.71 11.55
C ILE A 351 22.49 -9.42 11.90
N GLU A 352 22.62 -9.98 13.09
CA GLU A 352 23.82 -10.72 13.52
C GLU A 352 24.07 -11.94 12.62
N GLN A 353 23.02 -12.69 12.27
CA GLN A 353 23.13 -13.79 11.33
C GLN A 353 23.57 -13.31 9.95
N TRP A 354 22.97 -12.23 9.43
CA TRP A 354 23.35 -11.65 8.15
C TRP A 354 24.81 -11.19 8.15
N LYS A 355 25.24 -10.53 9.23
CA LYS A 355 26.62 -10.09 9.45
C LYS A 355 27.58 -11.28 9.41
N ALA A 356 27.28 -12.36 10.12
CA ALA A 356 28.10 -13.57 10.09
C ALA A 356 28.18 -14.20 8.69
N ASP A 357 27.04 -14.30 7.98
CA ASP A 357 26.95 -14.94 6.66
C ASP A 357 27.61 -14.13 5.54
N ASN A 358 27.61 -12.79 5.65
CA ASN A 358 28.05 -11.87 4.60
C ASN A 358 29.36 -11.14 4.93
N TYR A 359 30.02 -11.49 6.04
CA TYR A 359 31.33 -10.93 6.40
C TYR A 359 32.44 -11.28 5.40
N LEU A 360 32.36 -12.49 4.80
CA LEU A 360 33.32 -13.02 3.83
C LEU A 360 34.77 -12.89 4.33
N PRO A 361 35.19 -13.69 5.33
CA PRO A 361 36.54 -13.60 5.89
C PRO A 361 37.58 -13.91 4.81
N SER A 362 38.70 -13.19 4.83
CA SER A 362 39.83 -13.52 3.95
C SER A 362 40.44 -14.87 4.31
N ARG A 363 41.31 -15.39 3.44
CA ARG A 363 42.05 -16.64 3.70
C ARG A 363 42.89 -16.54 4.98
N THR A 364 43.58 -15.41 5.17
CA THR A 364 44.38 -15.15 6.38
C THR A 364 43.50 -15.08 7.62
N GLU A 365 42.37 -14.38 7.55
CA GLU A 365 41.44 -14.28 8.68
C GLU A 365 40.79 -15.62 9.03
N SER A 366 40.47 -16.43 8.01
CA SER A 366 39.94 -17.78 8.21
C SER A 366 40.95 -18.68 8.93
N VAL A 367 42.24 -18.59 8.58
CA VAL A 367 43.32 -19.31 9.28
C VAL A 367 43.47 -18.80 10.72
N LEU A 368 43.46 -17.48 10.94
CA LEU A 368 43.57 -16.91 12.29
C LEU A 368 42.38 -17.29 13.19
N ARG A 369 41.16 -17.31 12.66
CA ARG A 369 39.96 -17.78 13.39
C ARG A 369 40.05 -19.23 13.84
N VAL A 370 40.79 -20.07 13.10
CA VAL A 370 41.01 -21.49 13.45
C VAL A 370 42.15 -21.64 14.46
N LEU A 371 43.25 -20.89 14.27
CA LEU A 371 44.47 -21.07 15.07
C LEU A 371 44.47 -20.30 16.40
N ILE A 372 43.78 -19.16 16.46
CA ILE A 372 43.84 -18.25 17.61
C ILE A 372 42.48 -18.28 18.34
N PRO A 373 42.41 -18.90 19.52
CA PRO A 373 41.26 -18.83 20.41
C PRO A 373 40.89 -17.38 20.68
N PHE A 374 39.60 -17.08 20.79
CA PHE A 374 39.10 -15.72 21.00
C PHE A 374 39.42 -14.72 19.88
N TYR A 375 39.94 -15.16 18.72
CA TYR A 375 40.16 -14.25 17.59
C TYR A 375 38.84 -13.62 17.15
N GLY A 376 37.75 -14.40 17.07
CA GLY A 376 36.42 -13.89 16.72
C GLY A 376 35.94 -12.83 17.71
N LEU A 377 36.06 -13.10 19.02
CA LEU A 377 35.73 -12.16 20.09
C LEU A 377 36.54 -10.86 19.98
N HIS A 378 37.87 -10.96 19.94
CA HIS A 378 38.76 -9.80 19.81
C HIS A 378 38.50 -9.02 18.51
N HIS A 379 38.21 -9.73 17.41
CA HIS A 379 37.86 -9.12 16.14
C HIS A 379 36.58 -8.29 16.25
N ASN A 380 35.52 -8.85 16.81
CA ASN A 380 34.26 -8.14 16.99
C ASN A 380 34.43 -6.95 17.95
N LEU A 381 35.11 -7.13 19.08
CA LEU A 381 35.41 -6.03 20.02
C LEU A 381 36.18 -4.87 19.37
N LYS A 382 37.09 -5.17 18.43
CA LYS A 382 37.92 -4.16 17.78
C LYS A 382 37.17 -3.43 16.66
N TRP A 383 36.39 -4.14 15.86
CA TRP A 383 35.87 -3.63 14.60
C TRP A 383 34.37 -3.38 14.60
N ASP A 384 33.62 -4.05 15.46
CA ASP A 384 32.16 -3.90 15.55
C ASP A 384 31.75 -3.02 16.74
N PRO A 385 31.38 -1.75 16.49
CA PRO A 385 30.96 -0.84 17.56
C PRO A 385 29.66 -1.26 18.23
N GLY A 386 28.83 -2.10 17.59
CA GLY A 386 27.58 -2.62 18.16
C GLY A 386 27.77 -3.88 19.01
N TYR A 387 28.97 -4.48 19.01
CA TYR A 387 29.20 -5.75 19.68
C TYR A 387 29.12 -5.63 21.20
N ARG A 388 28.29 -6.47 21.81
CA ARG A 388 28.19 -6.62 23.27
C ARG A 388 28.67 -8.01 23.66
N LEU A 389 29.61 -8.07 24.59
CA LEU A 389 30.20 -9.31 25.07
C LEU A 389 29.13 -10.20 25.70
N GLN A 390 28.89 -11.38 25.12
CA GLN A 390 27.94 -12.36 25.66
C GLN A 390 28.70 -13.45 26.42
N ALA A 391 28.14 -13.93 27.53
CA ALA A 391 28.75 -15.02 28.29
C ALA A 391 28.94 -16.31 27.45
N GLY A 392 28.04 -16.54 26.48
CA GLY A 392 28.14 -17.64 25.53
C GLY A 392 29.34 -17.57 24.60
N ASP A 393 29.79 -16.37 24.22
CA ASP A 393 30.93 -16.19 23.31
C ASP A 393 32.24 -16.62 23.98
N VAL A 394 32.39 -16.30 25.26
CA VAL A 394 33.53 -16.72 26.08
C VAL A 394 33.51 -18.24 26.32
N ALA A 395 32.32 -18.82 26.54
CA ALA A 395 32.16 -20.25 26.76
C ALA A 395 32.42 -21.08 25.49
N TRP A 396 31.94 -20.62 24.33
CA TRP A 396 32.20 -21.29 23.04
C TRP A 396 33.65 -21.16 22.61
N ASP A 397 34.31 -20.02 22.83
CA ASP A 397 35.74 -19.87 22.53
C ASP A 397 36.61 -20.68 23.51
N ALA A 398 36.20 -20.84 24.77
CA ALA A 398 36.84 -21.75 25.72
C ALA A 398 36.63 -23.24 25.34
N ALA A 399 35.45 -23.59 24.82
CA ALA A 399 35.18 -24.92 24.28
C ALA A 399 35.95 -25.17 22.98
N ALA A 400 36.05 -24.18 22.08
CA ALA A 400 36.85 -24.25 20.87
C ALA A 400 38.34 -24.32 21.19
N LEU A 401 38.83 -23.58 22.21
CA LEU A 401 40.18 -23.74 22.77
C LEU A 401 40.38 -25.17 23.26
N ALA A 402 39.44 -25.73 24.03
CA ALA A 402 39.52 -27.10 24.52
C ALA A 402 39.50 -28.13 23.37
N ILE A 403 38.71 -27.90 22.32
CA ILE A 403 38.65 -28.74 21.11
C ILE A 403 39.88 -28.56 20.23
N THR A 404 40.47 -27.37 20.14
CA THR A 404 41.70 -27.12 19.39
C THR A 404 42.90 -27.68 20.14
N VAL A 405 42.93 -27.61 21.48
CA VAL A 405 43.95 -28.27 22.31
C VAL A 405 43.78 -29.80 22.25
N ALA A 406 42.55 -30.31 22.33
CA ALA A 406 42.26 -31.74 22.16
C ALA A 406 42.47 -32.20 20.71
N GLY A 407 42.24 -31.33 19.72
CA GLY A 407 42.41 -31.56 18.29
C GLY A 407 43.87 -31.54 17.88
N ILE A 408 44.70 -30.68 18.47
CA ILE A 408 46.17 -30.77 18.37
C ILE A 408 46.68 -32.05 19.03
N ALA A 409 45.96 -32.60 20.02
CA ALA A 409 46.22 -33.92 20.57
C ALA A 409 45.62 -35.09 19.74
N LEU A 410 44.69 -34.83 18.81
CA LEU A 410 43.95 -35.84 18.03
C LEU A 410 44.09 -35.71 16.51
N THR A 411 44.89 -34.77 15.97
CA THR A 411 45.27 -34.72 14.55
C THR A 411 46.34 -35.77 14.23
N ALA A 412 46.00 -37.01 14.52
CA ALA A 412 46.13 -38.14 13.62
C ALA A 412 44.70 -38.53 13.13
N GLY A 413 44.12 -37.78 12.18
CA GLY A 413 43.07 -38.27 11.27
C GLY A 413 41.63 -37.71 11.36
N GLY A 414 41.24 -36.86 10.38
CA GLY A 414 39.87 -36.67 9.81
C GLY A 414 38.91 -35.68 10.52
N GLY A 415 38.12 -34.80 9.88
CA GLY A 415 37.88 -34.42 8.48
C GLY A 415 36.82 -33.28 8.41
N SER A 416 37.00 -32.30 7.53
CA SER A 416 36.32 -30.98 7.47
C SER A 416 34.93 -30.95 6.82
N ALA A 417 34.34 -32.10 6.47
CA ALA A 417 33.13 -32.17 5.64
C ALA A 417 31.81 -31.92 6.41
N GLY A 418 31.74 -32.20 7.71
CA GLY A 418 30.50 -32.05 8.50
C GLY A 418 30.09 -30.60 8.78
N VAL A 419 31.06 -29.68 8.88
CA VAL A 419 30.83 -28.27 9.19
C VAL A 419 30.25 -27.50 7.99
N VAL A 420 30.65 -27.89 6.77
CA VAL A 420 30.22 -27.24 5.53
C VAL A 420 28.74 -27.53 5.20
N ALA A 421 28.24 -28.73 5.53
CA ALA A 421 26.85 -29.12 5.29
C ALA A 421 25.86 -28.40 6.25
N ALA A 422 26.25 -28.20 7.51
CA ALA A 422 25.43 -27.47 8.49
C ALA A 422 25.29 -25.98 8.11
N GLN A 423 26.38 -25.33 7.68
CA GLN A 423 26.38 -23.93 7.24
C GLN A 423 25.55 -23.68 5.98
N ALA A 424 25.48 -24.65 5.05
CA ALA A 424 24.69 -24.52 3.83
C ALA A 424 23.17 -24.54 4.11
N SER A 425 22.73 -25.31 5.11
CA SER A 425 21.31 -25.45 5.47
C SER A 425 20.72 -24.23 6.21
N MET A 426 21.56 -23.46 6.92
CA MET A 426 21.14 -22.25 7.63
C MET A 426 20.94 -21.04 6.70
N ARG A 427 21.69 -20.96 5.59
CA ARG A 427 21.67 -19.83 4.63
C ARG A 427 20.35 -19.69 3.86
N THR A 428 19.61 -20.78 3.66
CA THR A 428 18.40 -20.79 2.83
C THR A 428 17.15 -20.31 3.58
N VAL A 429 17.13 -20.37 4.92
CA VAL A 429 15.96 -20.02 5.74
C VAL A 429 15.94 -18.54 6.13
N ALA A 430 17.11 -17.91 6.31
CA ALA A 430 17.21 -16.52 6.80
C ALA A 430 16.91 -15.45 5.72
N SER A 431 17.20 -15.71 4.45
CA SER A 431 17.11 -14.69 3.37
C SER A 431 15.68 -14.48 2.83
N GLN A 432 14.78 -15.45 2.99
CA GLN A 432 13.38 -15.33 2.53
C GLN A 432 12.48 -14.59 3.55
N GLY A 433 12.80 -14.65 4.85
CA GLY A 433 11.98 -14.03 5.91
C GLY A 433 12.00 -12.50 5.90
N VAL A 434 13.17 -11.88 5.72
CA VAL A 434 13.32 -10.41 5.82
C VAL A 434 12.67 -9.68 4.65
N LYS A 435 12.80 -10.19 3.41
CA LYS A 435 12.16 -9.58 2.22
C LYS A 435 10.64 -9.70 2.26
N ALA A 436 10.10 -10.83 2.74
CA ALA A 436 8.66 -11.01 2.91
C ALA A 436 8.10 -10.06 3.99
N MET A 437 8.83 -9.90 5.10
CA MET A 437 8.48 -8.99 6.20
C MET A 437 8.42 -7.52 5.76
N ILE A 438 9.41 -7.05 4.97
CA ILE A 438 9.43 -5.69 4.43
C ILE A 438 8.25 -5.47 3.47
N LYS A 439 7.97 -6.44 2.58
CA LYS A 439 6.88 -6.33 1.61
C LYS A 439 5.52 -6.24 2.30
N VAL A 440 5.26 -7.03 3.33
CA VAL A 440 3.99 -7.01 4.08
C VAL A 440 3.86 -5.72 4.91
N GLY A 441 4.92 -5.28 5.59
CA GLY A 441 4.94 -4.02 6.34
C GLY A 441 4.70 -2.78 5.45
N MET A 442 5.42 -2.67 4.34
CA MET A 442 5.21 -1.58 3.36
C MET A 442 3.84 -1.66 2.69
N GLN A 443 3.33 -2.85 2.37
CA GLN A 443 1.98 -3.00 1.83
C GLN A 443 0.89 -2.60 2.84
N SER A 444 1.13 -2.78 4.14
CA SER A 444 0.19 -2.35 5.19
C SER A 444 0.18 -0.84 5.35
N ILE A 445 1.36 -0.17 5.36
CA ILE A 445 1.44 1.29 5.30
C ILE A 445 0.77 1.79 4.02
N MET A 446 1.09 1.21 2.88
CA MET A 446 0.48 1.57 1.58
C MET A 446 -1.01 1.20 1.46
N ARG A 447 -1.59 0.49 2.42
CA ARG A 447 -3.05 0.31 2.54
C ARG A 447 -3.67 1.40 3.40
N GLN A 448 -3.00 1.79 4.51
CA GLN A 448 -3.42 2.92 5.35
C GLN A 448 -3.23 4.27 4.67
N PHE A 449 -2.28 4.35 3.74
CA PHE A 449 -2.15 5.42 2.77
C PHE A 449 -2.83 4.98 1.49
N HIS A 450 -3.98 5.55 1.17
CA HIS A 450 -4.42 5.54 -0.20
C HIS A 450 -3.30 6.18 -1.04
N VAL A 451 -2.62 5.35 -1.84
CA VAL A 451 -1.61 5.75 -2.84
C VAL A 451 -2.08 6.97 -3.64
N ARG A 452 -3.40 7.17 -3.76
CA ARG A 452 -4.08 8.30 -4.39
C ARG A 452 -3.80 9.67 -3.77
N VAL A 453 -3.76 9.85 -2.44
CA VAL A 453 -3.50 11.19 -1.85
C VAL A 453 -2.00 11.50 -1.82
N LEU A 454 -1.17 10.47 -1.67
CA LEU A 454 0.26 10.53 -2.01
C LEU A 454 0.50 10.89 -3.50
N MET A 455 -0.52 10.72 -4.36
CA MET A 455 -0.48 10.96 -5.80
C MET A 455 -1.29 12.15 -6.32
N LEU A 456 -2.17 12.76 -5.51
CA LEU A 456 -3.02 13.91 -5.88
C LEU A 456 -2.33 15.26 -5.63
N GLY A 457 -1.35 15.32 -4.73
CA GLY A 457 -0.57 16.53 -4.45
C GLY A 457 0.93 16.23 -4.46
N GLY A 458 1.56 16.22 -5.62
CA GLY A 458 2.95 15.77 -5.77
C GLY A 458 3.91 16.42 -4.77
N ALA A 459 4.48 15.64 -3.84
CA ALA A 459 5.54 16.00 -2.86
C ALA A 459 5.31 17.24 -1.95
N ARG A 460 4.47 18.19 -2.34
CA ARG A 460 4.25 19.46 -1.65
C ARG A 460 3.19 19.32 -0.56
N GLU A 461 2.13 18.54 -0.81
CA GLU A 461 1.11 18.30 0.21
C GLU A 461 1.64 17.39 1.33
N LEU A 462 2.47 16.39 1.03
CA LEU A 462 3.19 15.60 2.06
C LEU A 462 4.13 16.46 2.91
N ALA A 463 4.78 17.46 2.30
CA ALA A 463 5.63 18.41 3.03
C ALA A 463 4.83 19.40 3.90
N ASP A 464 3.53 19.54 3.63
CA ASP A 464 2.61 20.43 4.34
C ASP A 464 1.89 19.74 5.52
N PHE A 465 2.01 18.41 5.67
CA PHE A 465 1.50 17.68 6.84
C PHE A 465 2.40 17.91 8.04
N VAL A 466 1.86 18.68 8.99
CA VAL A 466 2.55 19.03 10.22
C VAL A 466 2.40 17.92 11.24
N LEU A 467 3.52 17.43 11.79
CA LEU A 467 3.52 16.65 13.03
C LEU A 467 3.44 17.60 14.23
N PRO A 468 2.72 17.25 15.30
CA PRO A 468 2.71 18.07 16.49
C PRO A 468 4.09 18.05 17.16
N VAL A 469 4.55 19.21 17.61
CA VAL A 469 5.79 19.35 18.41
C VAL A 469 5.53 19.06 19.90
N PHE A 470 4.38 18.47 20.22
CA PHE A 470 3.90 18.22 21.58
C PHE A 470 3.94 16.73 21.90
N SER A 471 4.29 16.38 23.13
CA SER A 471 4.07 15.02 23.64
C SER A 471 2.59 14.81 24.02
N ALA A 472 2.06 13.59 23.91
CA ALA A 472 0.69 13.27 24.31
C ALA A 472 0.34 13.75 25.75
N ALA A 473 1.28 13.61 26.69
CA ALA A 473 1.13 14.14 28.04
C ALA A 473 0.94 15.67 28.11
N ARG A 474 1.60 16.44 27.23
CA ARG A 474 1.37 17.90 27.11
C ARG A 474 0.03 18.18 26.42
N LEU A 475 -0.34 17.37 25.43
CA LEU A 475 -1.62 17.46 24.74
C LEU A 475 -2.79 17.28 25.70
N LEU A 476 -2.68 16.39 26.71
CA LEU A 476 -3.75 16.13 27.68
C LEU A 476 -3.93 17.21 28.74
N LYS A 477 -2.84 17.80 29.24
CA LYS A 477 -2.86 18.79 30.33
C LYS A 477 -3.52 20.13 29.96
N SER A 478 -3.78 20.37 28.67
CA SER A 478 -4.21 21.67 28.16
C SER A 478 -5.73 21.89 28.04
N ALA A 479 -6.61 20.98 28.50
CA ALA A 479 -8.05 21.10 28.18
C ALA A 479 -9.00 21.12 29.37
N ALA A 480 -9.75 22.22 29.47
CA ALA A 480 -11.14 22.21 29.91
C ALA A 480 -12.02 23.35 29.33
N ARG A 481 -11.49 24.34 28.58
CA ARG A 481 -12.28 25.54 28.19
C ARG A 481 -12.01 26.10 26.78
N VAL A 482 -11.79 25.28 25.75
CA VAL A 482 -11.28 25.79 24.45
C VAL A 482 -12.04 25.34 23.17
N THR A 483 -13.14 24.59 23.30
CA THR A 483 -13.97 24.16 22.15
C THR A 483 -14.40 25.28 21.19
N PRO A 484 -14.88 26.47 21.65
CA PRO A 484 -15.30 27.52 20.73
C PRO A 484 -14.15 28.12 19.91
N LEU A 485 -12.92 28.16 20.47
CA LEU A 485 -11.76 28.70 19.75
C LEU A 485 -11.32 27.77 18.62
N ALA A 486 -11.32 26.45 18.86
CA ALA A 486 -11.03 25.48 17.81
C ALA A 486 -12.06 25.53 16.69
N ALA A 487 -13.35 25.58 17.03
CA ALA A 487 -14.42 25.74 16.04
C ALA A 487 -14.28 27.05 15.24
N GLN A 488 -13.97 28.17 15.90
CA GLN A 488 -13.76 29.46 15.21
C GLN A 488 -12.53 29.45 14.30
N ALA A 489 -11.39 28.90 14.78
CA ALA A 489 -10.18 28.78 13.99
C ALA A 489 -10.40 27.91 12.76
N LEU A 490 -11.06 26.75 12.94
CA LEU A 490 -11.37 25.83 11.87
C LEU A 490 -12.42 26.40 10.91
N LYS A 491 -13.44 27.11 11.39
CA LYS A 491 -14.41 27.83 10.54
C LYS A 491 -13.73 28.87 9.66
N THR A 492 -12.84 29.66 10.24
CA THR A 492 -12.05 30.66 9.51
C THR A 492 -11.15 29.98 8.49
N ALA A 493 -10.48 28.89 8.87
CA ALA A 493 -9.65 28.08 7.98
C ALA A 493 -10.47 27.45 6.85
N THR A 494 -11.70 26.98 7.12
CA THR A 494 -12.62 26.37 6.14
C THR A 494 -13.14 27.42 5.16
N GLN A 495 -13.47 28.63 5.63
CA GLN A 495 -13.84 29.74 4.76
C GLN A 495 -12.67 30.15 3.86
N ASN A 496 -11.47 30.30 4.44
CA ASN A 496 -10.27 30.67 3.69
C ASN A 496 -9.84 29.56 2.72
N ALA A 497 -9.90 28.29 3.12
CA ALA A 497 -9.63 27.14 2.28
C ALA A 497 -10.67 27.07 1.16
N GLY A 498 -11.95 27.25 1.45
CA GLY A 498 -13.00 27.30 0.45
C GLY A 498 -12.83 28.46 -0.53
N ILE A 499 -12.39 29.64 -0.08
CA ILE A 499 -12.06 30.78 -0.96
C ILE A 499 -10.80 30.50 -1.77
N ALA A 500 -9.75 29.96 -1.15
CA ALA A 500 -8.47 29.68 -1.78
C ALA A 500 -8.58 28.55 -2.81
N LEU A 501 -9.30 27.47 -2.49
CA LEU A 501 -9.64 26.40 -3.42
C LEU A 501 -10.45 26.99 -4.58
N ARG A 502 -11.55 27.72 -4.31
CA ARG A 502 -12.34 28.38 -5.38
C ARG A 502 -11.53 29.37 -6.23
N ALA A 503 -10.58 30.10 -5.65
CA ALA A 503 -9.78 31.12 -6.35
C ALA A 503 -8.57 30.54 -7.09
N ALA A 504 -8.00 29.44 -6.60
CA ALA A 504 -6.86 28.75 -7.21
C ALA A 504 -7.28 27.59 -8.14
N ASP A 505 -8.56 27.20 -8.06
CA ASP A 505 -9.11 25.93 -8.55
C ASP A 505 -8.78 25.67 -10.01
N ALA A 506 -9.02 26.61 -10.94
CA ALA A 506 -8.97 26.22 -12.36
C ALA A 506 -7.57 25.79 -12.84
N ARG A 507 -6.54 26.52 -12.41
CA ARG A 507 -5.15 26.21 -12.81
C ARG A 507 -4.54 25.12 -11.96
N LEU A 508 -4.76 25.12 -10.64
CA LEU A 508 -4.23 24.07 -9.77
C LEU A 508 -4.89 22.72 -10.05
N LEU A 509 -6.20 22.69 -10.26
CA LEU A 509 -6.93 21.48 -10.64
C LEU A 509 -6.39 20.89 -11.95
N MET A 510 -6.23 21.71 -12.98
CA MET A 510 -5.68 21.23 -14.25
C MET A 510 -4.22 20.79 -14.10
N ASN A 511 -3.39 21.51 -13.33
CA ASN A 511 -2.02 21.11 -13.04
C ASN A 511 -1.95 19.77 -12.31
N GLY A 512 -2.80 19.56 -11.30
CA GLY A 512 -2.92 18.30 -10.58
C GLY A 512 -3.33 17.16 -11.51
N ILE A 513 -4.35 17.37 -12.36
CA ILE A 513 -4.76 16.39 -13.38
C ILE A 513 -3.58 16.04 -14.30
N TYR A 514 -2.80 17.02 -14.76
CA TYR A 514 -1.64 16.75 -15.62
C TYR A 514 -0.56 15.94 -14.92
N GLU A 515 -0.30 16.21 -13.65
CA GLU A 515 0.67 15.44 -12.85
C GLU A 515 0.22 14.01 -12.61
N VAL A 516 -1.07 13.82 -12.26
CA VAL A 516 -1.65 12.49 -12.09
C VAL A 516 -1.53 11.70 -13.38
N LEU A 517 -1.99 12.24 -14.50
CA LEU A 517 -1.95 11.56 -15.80
C LEU A 517 -0.51 11.25 -16.26
N ALA A 518 0.45 12.15 -16.02
CA ALA A 518 1.85 11.89 -16.37
C ALA A 518 2.44 10.69 -15.61
N ARG A 519 1.90 10.36 -14.42
CA ARG A 519 2.33 9.23 -13.59
C ARG A 519 1.54 7.95 -13.88
N THR A 520 0.24 8.07 -14.16
CA THR A 520 -0.69 6.94 -14.27
C THR A 520 -0.95 6.48 -15.70
N ALA A 521 -0.70 7.33 -16.70
CA ALA A 521 -0.94 6.96 -18.09
C ALA A 521 -0.18 5.68 -18.44
N PRO A 522 -0.84 4.70 -19.09
CA PRO A 522 -0.20 3.43 -19.43
C PRO A 522 1.08 3.70 -20.21
N ALA A 523 2.15 3.00 -19.83
CA ALA A 523 3.57 3.16 -20.17
C ALA A 523 3.96 3.13 -21.66
N ARG A 524 3.05 3.50 -22.57
CA ARG A 524 3.24 3.53 -24.03
C ARG A 524 3.53 4.93 -24.60
N ARG A 525 3.38 6.01 -23.82
CA ARG A 525 3.69 7.38 -24.27
C ARG A 525 4.38 8.15 -23.13
N ASN A 526 5.59 8.66 -23.37
CA ASN A 526 6.39 9.44 -22.43
C ASN A 526 5.79 10.85 -22.19
N PHE A 527 4.56 10.92 -21.65
CA PHE A 527 3.92 12.19 -21.36
C PHE A 527 4.39 12.75 -20.01
N THR A 528 4.99 13.94 -20.02
CA THR A 528 5.18 14.74 -18.80
C THR A 528 3.97 15.64 -18.60
N ALA A 529 3.76 16.14 -17.38
CA ALA A 529 2.67 17.10 -17.08
C ALA A 529 2.72 18.33 -18.01
N ASN A 530 3.93 18.83 -18.31
CA ASN A 530 4.12 19.94 -19.25
C ASN A 530 3.78 19.54 -20.69
N THR A 531 4.12 18.32 -21.11
CA THR A 531 3.76 17.82 -22.45
C THR A 531 2.25 17.69 -22.60
N ILE A 532 1.55 17.18 -21.57
CA ILE A 532 0.09 17.09 -21.57
C ILE A 532 -0.52 18.49 -21.67
N ARG A 533 -0.08 19.42 -20.81
CA ARG A 533 -0.53 20.82 -20.82
C ARG A 533 -0.37 21.44 -22.21
N HIS A 534 0.85 21.39 -22.77
CA HIS A 534 1.11 21.95 -24.09
C HIS A 534 0.29 21.30 -25.20
N THR A 535 0.09 19.97 -25.14
CA THR A 535 -0.71 19.25 -26.14
C THR A 535 -2.17 19.72 -26.10
N LEU A 536 -2.75 19.80 -24.89
CA LEU A 536 -4.14 20.21 -24.70
C LEU A 536 -4.34 21.69 -25.04
N GLU A 537 -3.43 22.58 -24.64
CA GLU A 537 -3.46 24.01 -24.98
C GLU A 537 -3.27 24.28 -26.47
N ALA A 538 -2.41 23.52 -27.15
CA ALA A 538 -2.24 23.64 -28.59
C ALA A 538 -3.48 23.13 -29.34
N ALA A 539 -4.10 22.05 -28.86
CA ALA A 539 -5.31 21.49 -29.45
C ALA A 539 -6.54 22.39 -29.22
N SER A 540 -6.68 22.98 -28.03
CA SER A 540 -7.82 23.88 -27.72
C SER A 540 -7.84 25.13 -28.60
N ARG A 541 -6.68 25.59 -29.07
CA ARG A 541 -6.54 26.76 -29.96
C ARG A 541 -6.79 26.46 -31.44
N ARG A 542 -7.02 25.19 -31.82
CA ARG A 542 -7.29 24.86 -33.23
C ARG A 542 -8.63 25.45 -33.66
N PRO A 543 -8.71 26.14 -34.80
CA PRO A 543 -9.99 26.65 -35.29
C PRO A 543 -10.91 25.48 -35.66
N VAL A 544 -12.20 25.63 -35.37
CA VAL A 544 -13.22 24.68 -35.84
C VAL A 544 -13.28 24.76 -37.38
N PRO A 545 -13.13 23.64 -38.10
CA PRO A 545 -13.21 23.64 -39.56
C PRO A 545 -14.59 24.07 -40.06
N MET A 546 -14.62 24.77 -41.20
CA MET A 546 -15.86 25.25 -41.82
C MET A 546 -16.84 24.13 -42.19
N ARG A 547 -16.35 22.90 -42.34
CA ARG A 547 -17.16 21.72 -42.66
C ARG A 547 -16.83 20.57 -41.72
N ILE A 548 -17.88 20.01 -41.13
CA ILE A 548 -17.79 18.86 -40.23
C ILE A 548 -18.90 17.85 -40.56
N TYR A 549 -18.72 16.63 -40.08
CA TYR A 549 -19.52 15.48 -40.45
C TYR A 549 -20.08 14.75 -39.23
N ARG A 550 -21.25 14.13 -39.41
CA ARG A 550 -21.89 13.25 -38.42
C ARG A 550 -22.62 12.11 -39.11
N SER A 551 -22.52 10.91 -38.56
CA SER A 551 -23.40 9.81 -38.96
C SER A 551 -24.64 9.76 -38.09
N GLU A 552 -25.79 9.46 -38.70
CA GLU A 552 -27.04 9.22 -37.98
C GLU A 552 -27.82 8.08 -38.64
N SER A 553 -28.72 7.48 -37.86
CA SER A 553 -29.62 6.40 -38.27
C SER A 553 -31.04 6.91 -38.42
N GLY A 554 -31.76 6.40 -39.43
CA GLY A 554 -33.17 6.72 -39.68
C GLY A 554 -33.46 7.51 -40.95
N GLY A 555 -32.49 7.54 -41.88
CA GLY A 555 -32.68 8.00 -43.26
C GLY A 555 -32.94 9.47 -43.47
N LEU A 556 -33.13 9.84 -44.75
CA LEU A 556 -33.40 11.21 -45.23
C LEU A 556 -34.70 11.82 -44.65
N ARG A 557 -35.55 11.00 -44.02
CA ARG A 557 -36.86 11.41 -43.47
C ARG A 557 -36.79 11.91 -42.03
N ARG A 558 -35.72 11.65 -41.28
CA ARG A 558 -35.52 12.31 -39.99
C ARG A 558 -35.15 13.78 -40.20
N GLY A 559 -35.67 14.64 -39.31
CA GLY A 559 -35.34 16.06 -39.26
C GLY A 559 -33.86 16.29 -38.96
N THR A 560 -33.47 17.54 -38.74
CA THR A 560 -32.08 17.90 -38.42
C THR A 560 -31.49 17.12 -37.24
N PRO A 561 -30.15 16.96 -37.22
CA PRO A 561 -29.44 16.35 -36.10
C PRO A 561 -29.86 17.00 -34.77
N GLN A 562 -30.32 16.17 -33.83
CA GLN A 562 -30.79 16.60 -32.52
C GLN A 562 -30.09 15.81 -31.41
N SER A 563 -29.84 16.51 -30.30
CA SER A 563 -29.33 15.97 -29.05
C SER A 563 -30.44 15.18 -28.36
N ALA A 564 -30.11 14.11 -27.64
CA ALA A 564 -31.09 13.41 -26.81
C ALA A 564 -31.41 14.18 -25.51
N ILE A 565 -30.64 15.25 -25.24
CA ILE A 565 -30.90 16.17 -24.14
C ILE A 565 -32.16 16.98 -24.44
N GLY A 566 -33.01 17.14 -23.41
CA GLY A 566 -34.27 17.88 -23.50
C GLY A 566 -34.09 19.32 -24.02
N PRO A 567 -35.11 19.88 -24.68
CA PRO A 567 -35.03 21.20 -25.32
C PRO A 567 -34.76 22.35 -24.33
N ASP A 568 -35.11 22.16 -23.04
CA ASP A 568 -34.98 23.17 -21.98
C ASP A 568 -33.65 23.08 -21.21
N ALA A 569 -32.71 22.23 -21.64
CA ALA A 569 -31.44 22.06 -20.94
C ALA A 569 -30.57 23.32 -21.00
N SER A 570 -29.95 23.66 -19.88
CA SER A 570 -29.01 24.77 -19.81
C SER A 570 -27.72 24.46 -20.57
N ILE A 571 -26.96 25.49 -20.91
CA ILE A 571 -25.63 25.34 -21.52
C ILE A 571 -24.73 24.46 -20.63
N ASP A 572 -24.80 24.63 -19.31
CA ASP A 572 -24.02 23.82 -18.39
C ASP A 572 -24.42 22.35 -18.41
N ASP A 573 -25.71 22.03 -18.53
CA ASP A 573 -26.17 20.63 -18.64
C ASP A 573 -25.62 19.96 -19.91
N ILE A 574 -25.56 20.71 -21.01
CA ILE A 574 -24.95 20.26 -22.27
C ILE A 574 -23.45 20.03 -22.07
N LEU A 575 -22.72 20.95 -21.44
CA LEU A 575 -21.28 20.81 -21.19
C LEU A 575 -20.97 19.64 -20.25
N VAL A 576 -21.75 19.46 -19.19
CA VAL A 576 -21.64 18.29 -18.29
C VAL A 576 -21.81 17.00 -19.09
N ALA A 577 -22.82 16.93 -19.96
CA ALA A 577 -23.05 15.75 -20.79
C ALA A 577 -21.92 15.49 -21.79
N ILE A 578 -21.33 16.54 -22.38
CA ILE A 578 -20.14 16.44 -23.26
C ILE A 578 -18.95 15.84 -22.50
N ILE A 579 -18.64 16.37 -21.31
CA ILE A 579 -17.51 15.90 -20.51
C ILE A 579 -17.76 14.46 -20.05
N ARG A 580 -18.97 14.14 -19.58
CA ARG A 580 -19.36 12.79 -19.18
C ARG A 580 -19.25 11.79 -20.33
N GLN A 581 -19.79 12.11 -21.51
CA GLN A 581 -19.69 11.25 -22.70
C GLN A 581 -18.24 11.02 -23.11
N THR A 582 -17.37 12.04 -22.95
CA THR A 582 -15.94 11.92 -23.23
C THR A 582 -15.24 11.02 -22.22
N ALA A 583 -15.51 11.19 -20.91
CA ALA A 583 -14.94 10.38 -19.84
C ALA A 583 -15.29 8.89 -19.97
N CYS A 584 -16.54 8.56 -20.29
CA CYS A 584 -17.00 7.18 -20.49
C CYS A 584 -16.50 6.55 -21.81
N GLY A 585 -15.68 7.25 -22.61
CA GLY A 585 -15.19 6.75 -23.89
C GLY A 585 -16.29 6.64 -24.95
N GLY A 586 -17.32 7.49 -24.86
CA GLY A 586 -18.60 7.32 -25.53
C GLY A 586 -18.53 7.08 -27.03
N SER A 587 -19.44 6.20 -27.47
CA SER A 587 -19.93 6.04 -28.84
C SER A 587 -20.50 7.36 -29.41
N GLU A 588 -20.58 7.47 -30.72
CA GLU A 588 -21.28 8.56 -31.43
C GLU A 588 -22.77 8.68 -31.03
N THR A 589 -23.33 7.65 -30.38
CA THR A 589 -24.74 7.55 -29.94
C THR A 589 -25.03 8.14 -28.56
N GLY A 590 -24.06 8.82 -27.92
CA GLY A 590 -24.28 9.43 -26.61
C GLY A 590 -25.28 10.59 -26.64
N PRO A 591 -25.66 11.12 -25.46
CA PRO A 591 -26.74 12.09 -25.33
C PRO A 591 -26.47 13.40 -26.05
N VAL A 592 -25.20 13.76 -26.30
CA VAL A 592 -24.81 14.95 -27.04
C VAL A 592 -24.24 14.65 -28.43
N MET A 593 -24.38 15.62 -29.31
CA MET A 593 -23.92 15.50 -30.69
C MET A 593 -22.40 15.62 -30.79
N CYS A 594 -21.74 14.47 -30.92
CA CYS A 594 -20.35 14.39 -31.33
C CYS A 594 -20.23 14.50 -32.86
N LEU A 595 -19.34 15.38 -33.33
CA LEU A 595 -19.06 15.69 -34.73
C LEU A 595 -17.57 15.46 -35.00
N THR A 596 -17.21 15.22 -36.25
CA THR A 596 -15.81 14.98 -36.66
C THR A 596 -15.47 15.69 -37.96
N VAL A 597 -14.19 15.99 -38.13
CA VAL A 597 -13.65 16.64 -39.34
C VAL A 597 -13.45 15.63 -40.47
N ASN A 598 -13.28 14.35 -40.14
CA ASN A 598 -12.96 13.32 -41.12
C ASN A 598 -14.22 12.58 -41.55
N ARG A 599 -14.68 12.80 -42.80
CA ARG A 599 -15.85 12.11 -43.39
C ARG A 599 -15.75 10.57 -43.35
N VAL A 600 -14.54 10.00 -43.32
CA VAL A 600 -14.32 8.55 -43.29
C VAL A 600 -14.76 7.91 -41.97
N VAL A 601 -14.57 8.60 -40.84
CA VAL A 601 -14.94 8.10 -39.50
C VAL A 601 -16.45 7.84 -39.38
N PRO A 602 -17.34 8.80 -39.66
CA PRO A 602 -18.78 8.58 -39.62
C PRO A 602 -19.22 7.61 -40.72
N ALA A 603 -18.56 7.56 -41.88
CA ALA A 603 -18.87 6.56 -42.91
C ALA A 603 -18.60 5.13 -42.43
N GLN A 604 -17.54 4.90 -41.64
CA GLN A 604 -17.26 3.60 -41.03
C GLN A 604 -18.24 3.29 -39.90
N SER A 605 -18.49 4.25 -38.99
CA SER A 605 -19.44 4.11 -37.88
C SER A 605 -20.89 3.89 -38.34
N ALA A 606 -21.25 4.35 -39.54
CA ALA A 606 -22.59 4.24 -40.09
C ALA A 606 -22.88 2.87 -40.72
N ARG A 607 -21.85 2.10 -41.11
CA ARG A 607 -22.03 0.82 -41.82
C ARG A 607 -22.83 -0.21 -41.04
N ASP A 608 -22.73 -0.17 -39.72
CA ASP A 608 -23.41 -1.12 -38.84
C ASP A 608 -24.79 -0.62 -38.39
N ARG A 609 -25.29 0.50 -38.95
CA ARG A 609 -26.55 1.11 -38.55
C ARG A 609 -27.64 0.97 -39.61
N PRO A 610 -28.91 0.79 -39.21
CA PRO A 610 -30.03 0.78 -40.16
C PRO A 610 -30.22 2.18 -40.75
N ASP A 611 -30.31 2.23 -42.08
CA ASP A 611 -30.54 3.44 -42.87
C ASP A 611 -29.54 4.59 -42.55
N PRO A 612 -28.24 4.38 -42.87
CA PRO A 612 -27.19 5.32 -42.52
C PRO A 612 -27.20 6.58 -43.40
N CYS A 613 -27.13 7.74 -42.76
CA CYS A 613 -26.97 9.03 -43.43
C CYS A 613 -25.77 9.78 -42.86
N ILE A 614 -24.99 10.41 -43.73
CA ILE A 614 -23.93 11.35 -43.34
C ILE A 614 -24.43 12.77 -43.58
N TYR A 615 -24.41 13.56 -42.51
CA TYR A 615 -24.66 15.00 -42.57
C TYR A 615 -23.35 15.75 -42.78
N THR A 616 -23.37 16.71 -43.71
CA THR A 616 -22.32 17.73 -43.86
C THR A 616 -22.86 19.04 -43.30
N ILE A 617 -22.17 19.57 -42.30
CA ILE A 617 -22.60 20.75 -41.53
C ILE A 617 -21.61 21.89 -41.78
N ASP A 618 -22.12 23.06 -42.13
CA ASP A 618 -21.38 24.31 -42.24
C ASP A 618 -21.34 25.02 -40.88
N THR A 619 -20.14 25.21 -40.34
CA THR A 619 -19.92 25.84 -39.03
C THR A 619 -19.74 27.35 -39.13
N SER A 620 -19.54 27.89 -40.34
CA SER A 620 -19.21 29.31 -40.56
C SER A 620 -20.35 30.25 -40.18
N THR A 621 -21.58 29.78 -40.18
CA THR A 621 -22.78 30.56 -39.81
C THR A 621 -22.96 30.71 -38.30
N ALA A 622 -22.23 29.95 -37.47
CA ALA A 622 -22.30 30.03 -36.00
C ALA A 622 -20.98 29.58 -35.33
N PRO A 623 -19.87 30.32 -35.51
CA PRO A 623 -18.54 29.91 -35.07
C PRO A 623 -18.39 29.73 -33.55
N GLY A 624 -19.26 30.33 -32.74
CA GLY A 624 -19.26 30.19 -31.27
C GLY A 624 -20.06 29.00 -30.73
N GLN A 625 -20.87 28.34 -31.57
CA GLN A 625 -21.71 27.21 -31.14
C GLN A 625 -21.03 25.86 -31.34
N PHE A 626 -19.92 25.80 -32.07
CA PHE A 626 -19.13 24.59 -32.24
C PHE A 626 -17.82 24.73 -31.48
N ARG A 627 -17.48 23.76 -30.64
CA ARG A 627 -16.27 23.81 -29.80
C ARG A 627 -15.54 22.47 -29.83
N ASN A 628 -14.21 22.53 -29.79
CA ASN A 628 -13.37 21.34 -29.64
C ASN A 628 -13.48 20.80 -28.21
N ILE A 629 -13.33 19.50 -28.04
CA ILE A 629 -13.38 18.90 -26.71
C ILE A 629 -12.26 19.43 -25.80
N GLU A 630 -11.07 19.68 -26.34
CA GLU A 630 -9.93 20.20 -25.58
C GLU A 630 -10.19 21.60 -25.04
N ASP A 631 -10.89 22.43 -25.82
CA ASP A 631 -11.31 23.77 -25.41
C ASP A 631 -12.37 23.71 -24.28
N ILE A 632 -13.34 22.80 -24.40
CA ILE A 632 -14.34 22.56 -23.34
C ILE A 632 -13.67 22.06 -22.07
N LEU A 633 -12.78 21.05 -22.16
CA LEU A 633 -12.12 20.47 -20.99
C LEU A 633 -11.21 21.48 -20.29
N LEU A 634 -10.50 22.34 -21.04
CA LEU A 634 -9.59 23.31 -20.48
C LEU A 634 -10.30 24.52 -19.86
N ASN A 635 -11.34 25.04 -20.54
CA ASN A 635 -11.95 26.32 -20.17
C ASN A 635 -13.25 26.17 -19.38
N GLU A 636 -14.02 25.11 -19.63
CA GLU A 636 -15.30 24.87 -18.95
C GLU A 636 -15.19 23.79 -17.87
N GLY A 637 -14.34 22.79 -18.10
CA GLY A 637 -14.13 21.69 -17.16
C GLY A 637 -13.89 22.18 -15.72
N PRO A 638 -12.88 23.04 -15.47
CA PRO A 638 -12.58 23.43 -14.11
C PRO A 638 -13.68 24.25 -13.44
N ARG A 639 -14.36 25.15 -14.17
CA ARG A 639 -15.50 25.90 -13.58
C ARG A 639 -16.68 24.98 -13.24
N LEU A 640 -16.89 23.94 -14.03
CA LEU A 640 -17.98 22.98 -13.80
C LEU A 640 -17.64 22.06 -12.61
N VAL A 641 -16.36 21.76 -12.37
CA VAL A 641 -15.92 21.11 -11.13
C VAL A 641 -16.15 22.03 -9.92
N GLN A 642 -15.71 23.29 -10.02
CA GLN A 642 -15.92 24.30 -8.96
C GLN A 642 -17.40 24.50 -8.62
N ALA A 643 -18.28 24.44 -9.62
CA ALA A 643 -19.72 24.56 -9.44
C ALA A 643 -20.38 23.27 -8.91
N GLY A 644 -19.61 22.20 -8.65
CA GLY A 644 -20.12 20.90 -8.20
C GLY A 644 -20.96 20.17 -9.24
N LYS A 645 -20.93 20.59 -10.51
CA LYS A 645 -21.72 20.00 -11.59
C LYS A 645 -21.08 18.74 -12.18
N ILE A 646 -19.75 18.65 -12.08
CA ILE A 646 -18.96 17.45 -12.38
C ILE A 646 -17.89 17.26 -11.31
N HIS A 647 -17.35 16.05 -11.18
CA HIS A 647 -16.25 15.76 -10.26
C HIS A 647 -14.90 15.91 -10.97
N GLY A 648 -13.83 16.26 -10.24
CA GLY A 648 -12.47 16.38 -10.78
C GLY A 648 -11.98 15.11 -11.50
N ALA A 649 -12.28 13.93 -10.95
CA ALA A 649 -11.95 12.64 -11.58
C ALA A 649 -12.65 12.41 -12.92
N MET A 650 -13.88 12.92 -13.09
CA MET A 650 -14.58 12.85 -14.38
C MET A 650 -13.86 13.69 -15.43
N LEU A 651 -13.39 14.89 -15.04
CA LEU A 651 -12.59 15.75 -15.89
C LEU A 651 -11.23 15.11 -16.23
N GLU A 652 -10.55 14.52 -15.24
CA GLU A 652 -9.30 13.75 -15.44
C GLU A 652 -9.49 12.64 -16.50
N HIS A 653 -10.52 11.81 -16.35
CA HIS A 653 -10.81 10.74 -17.32
C HIS A 653 -11.12 11.29 -18.71
N ALA A 654 -11.88 12.38 -18.80
CA ALA A 654 -12.17 13.01 -20.10
C ALA A 654 -10.89 13.52 -20.77
N VAL A 655 -9.97 14.14 -20.02
CA VAL A 655 -8.64 14.55 -20.52
C VAL A 655 -7.85 13.33 -20.97
N MET A 656 -7.78 12.27 -20.16
CA MET A 656 -7.09 11.03 -20.52
C MET A 656 -7.61 10.43 -21.82
N ARG A 657 -8.94 10.29 -21.96
CA ARG A 657 -9.57 9.74 -23.17
C ARG A 657 -9.30 10.58 -24.41
N THR A 658 -9.25 11.90 -24.24
CA THR A 658 -8.91 12.85 -25.31
C THR A 658 -7.44 12.70 -25.75
N LEU A 659 -6.52 12.44 -24.82
CA LEU A 659 -5.11 12.18 -25.16
C LEU A 659 -4.89 10.80 -25.82
N GLU A 660 -5.69 9.80 -25.45
CA GLU A 660 -5.65 8.46 -26.03
C GLU A 660 -6.15 8.46 -27.48
N ARG A 661 -7.33 9.05 -27.71
CA ARG A 661 -8.01 9.14 -29.00
C ARG A 661 -7.52 10.38 -29.73
N GLN A 662 -6.56 10.22 -30.65
CA GLN A 662 -6.04 11.31 -31.49
C GLN A 662 -7.07 11.83 -32.52
N GLU A 663 -8.37 11.65 -32.27
CA GLU A 663 -9.45 12.08 -33.16
C GLU A 663 -9.95 13.46 -32.75
N GLU A 664 -10.06 14.35 -33.73
CA GLU A 664 -10.61 15.69 -33.52
C GLU A 664 -12.13 15.62 -33.34
N ARG A 665 -12.56 15.71 -32.08
CA ARG A 665 -13.98 15.69 -31.69
C ARG A 665 -14.47 17.11 -31.48
N ILE A 666 -15.53 17.45 -32.21
CA ILE A 666 -16.20 18.75 -32.15
C ILE A 666 -17.60 18.52 -31.61
N PHE A 667 -18.05 19.41 -30.73
CA PHE A 667 -19.38 19.37 -30.14
C PHE A 667 -20.14 20.64 -30.45
N TYR A 668 -21.45 20.49 -30.67
CA TYR A 668 -22.37 21.61 -30.82
C TYR A 668 -22.98 21.97 -29.47
N ILE A 669 -22.86 23.24 -29.06
CA ILE A 669 -23.36 23.81 -27.81
C ILE A 669 -24.81 24.25 -28.03
N GLY A 670 -25.68 23.27 -28.19
CA GLY A 670 -27.12 23.45 -28.35
C GLY A 670 -27.83 22.12 -28.48
N THR A 671 -29.16 22.14 -28.35
CA THR A 671 -29.98 20.93 -28.39
C THR A 671 -30.27 20.46 -29.82
N ARG A 672 -30.25 21.36 -30.81
CA ARG A 672 -30.53 21.07 -32.22
C ARG A 672 -29.70 21.92 -33.17
N ILE A 673 -29.13 21.28 -34.21
CA ILE A 673 -28.44 22.00 -35.30
C ILE A 673 -29.49 22.54 -36.28
N PRO A 674 -29.53 23.85 -36.60
CA PRO A 674 -30.49 24.41 -37.54
C PRO A 674 -30.34 23.84 -38.96
N ASP A 675 -31.46 23.65 -39.68
CA ASP A 675 -31.45 23.09 -41.05
C ASP A 675 -30.61 23.94 -42.02
N ALA A 676 -30.58 25.26 -41.81
CA ALA A 676 -29.78 26.19 -42.60
C ALA A 676 -28.26 25.91 -42.54
N MET A 677 -27.79 25.21 -41.50
CA MET A 677 -26.37 24.83 -41.35
C MET A 677 -26.06 23.48 -42.01
N VAL A 678 -27.07 22.70 -42.40
CA VAL A 678 -26.88 21.40 -43.03
C VAL A 678 -26.79 21.59 -44.54
N VAL A 679 -25.56 21.55 -45.07
CA VAL A 679 -25.28 21.82 -46.49
C VAL A 679 -25.27 20.55 -47.36
N GLY A 680 -25.28 19.37 -46.75
CA GLY A 680 -25.33 18.10 -47.47
C GLY A 680 -25.92 16.97 -46.63
N ARG A 681 -26.70 16.10 -47.29
CA ARG A 681 -27.21 14.84 -46.73
C ARG A 681 -26.94 13.74 -47.73
N GLU A 682 -26.15 12.76 -47.34
CA GLU A 682 -25.79 11.66 -48.21
C GLU A 682 -26.24 10.35 -47.57
N HIS A 683 -27.12 9.66 -48.27
CA HIS A 683 -27.54 8.33 -47.87
C HIS A 683 -26.47 7.33 -48.28
N MET A 684 -26.01 6.51 -47.34
CA MET A 684 -25.06 5.44 -47.61
C MET A 684 -25.86 4.21 -48.05
N ALA A 685 -25.71 3.82 -49.32
CA ALA A 685 -26.32 2.60 -49.82
C ALA A 685 -25.81 1.40 -49.00
N PRO A 686 -26.69 0.49 -48.54
CA PRO A 686 -26.25 -0.74 -47.90
C PRO A 686 -25.37 -1.50 -48.89
N ASP A 687 -24.18 -1.92 -48.44
CA ASP A 687 -23.23 -2.67 -49.26
C ASP A 687 -23.86 -4.04 -49.61
N GLU A 688 -24.33 -4.22 -50.85
CA GLU A 688 -25.00 -5.45 -51.34
C GLU A 688 -24.07 -6.70 -51.38
N THR A 689 -22.83 -6.60 -50.88
CA THR A 689 -21.80 -7.63 -51.05
C THR A 689 -21.69 -8.66 -49.92
N ARG A 690 -22.61 -8.71 -48.95
CA ARG A 690 -22.48 -9.60 -47.77
C ARG A 690 -23.26 -10.92 -47.78
N ASP A 691 -24.06 -11.22 -48.79
CA ASP A 691 -24.91 -12.44 -48.84
C ASP A 691 -24.30 -13.65 -49.57
N THR A 692 -23.05 -13.62 -50.02
CA THR A 692 -22.43 -14.77 -50.73
C THR A 692 -21.46 -15.62 -49.90
N ALA A 693 -21.47 -15.54 -48.57
CA ALA A 693 -20.51 -16.26 -47.72
C ALA A 693 -21.13 -17.10 -46.59
N THR A 694 -22.19 -17.85 -46.88
CA THR A 694 -22.61 -19.04 -46.11
C THR A 694 -23.21 -20.08 -47.06
N GLY A 695 -22.33 -20.70 -47.84
CA GLY A 695 -22.64 -21.83 -48.72
C GLY A 695 -21.37 -22.57 -49.07
N GLY A 696 -20.87 -23.37 -48.12
CA GLY A 696 -19.65 -24.18 -48.24
C GLY A 696 -19.42 -24.98 -46.97
#